data_AF-A0A7Y3K3T6-F1
#
_entry.id   AF-A0A7Y3K3T6-F1
#
_cell.length_a   1.000
_cell.length_b   1.000
_cell.length_c   1.000
_cell.angle_alpha   90.00
_cell.angle_beta   90.00
_cell.angle_gamma   90.00
#
_symmetry.space_group_name_H-M   'P 1'
#
loop_
_entity.id
_entity.type
_entity.pdbx_description
1 polymer ?
#
loop_
_entity_poly.entity_id
_entity_poly.type
_entity_poly.pdbx_seq_one_letter_code
_entity_poly.pdbx_strand_id
1 'polypeptide(L)'
;MPNEIKSTESGQQTQPAQPAQGADRNANAVGTRRWIYGANTAILIVILIGLVAGLDYLGFRFNHRQDFTTGQIYSLSPKTHSLVKLIAASGEKYQLVNMYLSGGGETASEQASGDRVERLLREYVRLSPALQIYRPHSRRELERTIKARFADQFKPYRAAAREYKPLGAALNAFFKREATQIGLLAAQAGVSNAEQQQVVQVQSAFAQGAFPQASEQLARDVRHGLTRTLPHWPTIIADMQTNLQSIEQNLQYLTDPATMKKAGAILGKYLQSRQAAYKRQVAAIKAFNKKLVNLKPLKGGEVLHQLSPDSVVIIGPRSVKSIPDYQLFRANPGGISSQRIFQGEQAVNAALLAMVHPHKTKVVFVSTFPGDLTNPQAGLSFARIASDLRRGNFAFYQWSPGEPSQQNPNASPTPPAIGKGVIWVVIGLPPMGQQQFMAAMQLNMLQRDVAKHLKEGGSALFLLGSMPEQIMQLTGGELPYKSLLAQYGVRIRPLYTVVQRFAQQQGGHQKYVLAPETVVTHYPPGPITGPLGSLATRLMGVEPAPGVFLLGPTVVEPIKNFSSANAAATQPGKRPSAAEAKAALLNKPVVKVILQSPVSEDVWAVGPGNGGDTQFKAGEDIAPPVPMGVSVNTPTSRLVVFGGGLMVSDDSFSYRLADVYGQLTPVEQYPGNAQLFMNTMYWLAHEAQFIGVSPRATVALRIAAMSSTEETTVRLISFLGPAVLVVLAGIAVFLVRRRV
;
A
#
# COMPACT_ATOMS: atom_id res chain seq x y z
N MET A 1 -26.74 -69.59 62.10
CA MET A 1 -27.34 -70.83 61.56
C MET A 1 -26.48 -71.30 60.38
N PRO A 2 -26.43 -72.61 60.08
CA PRO A 2 -25.26 -73.26 59.47
C PRO A 2 -25.51 -73.58 57.96
N ASN A 3 -24.59 -74.12 57.14
CA ASN A 3 -23.63 -75.24 57.24
C ASN A 3 -22.32 -74.92 56.45
N GLU A 4 -21.13 -75.51 56.66
CA GLU A 4 -20.73 -76.95 56.72
C GLU A 4 -20.89 -77.70 55.37
N ILE A 5 -20.02 -78.61 54.89
CA ILE A 5 -18.66 -79.11 55.22
C ILE A 5 -18.06 -79.61 53.87
N LYS A 6 -16.72 -79.57 53.67
CA LYS A 6 -15.89 -80.73 53.25
C LYS A 6 -14.41 -80.37 53.03
N SER A 7 -13.62 -80.60 54.07
CA SER A 7 -12.18 -80.88 53.99
C SER A 7 -11.94 -82.36 53.70
N THR A 8 -10.76 -82.67 53.14
CA THR A 8 -10.08 -83.96 53.34
C THR A 8 -8.58 -83.78 53.11
N GLU A 9 -7.78 -84.14 54.12
CA GLU A 9 -6.31 -84.15 54.05
C GLU A 9 -5.79 -85.57 53.80
N SER A 10 -4.60 -85.70 53.21
CA SER A 10 -3.57 -86.72 53.53
C SER A 10 -2.38 -86.59 52.55
N GLY A 11 -1.12 -86.79 52.96
CA GLY A 11 -0.65 -87.12 54.30
C GLY A 11 0.87 -86.96 54.49
N GLN A 12 1.32 -87.27 55.71
CA GLN A 12 2.70 -87.29 56.21
C GLN A 12 3.56 -88.42 55.56
N GLN A 13 4.89 -88.53 55.72
CA GLN A 13 5.91 -87.80 56.51
C GLN A 13 7.21 -87.63 55.63
N THR A 14 8.51 -87.62 56.01
CA THR A 14 9.31 -87.95 57.23
C THR A 14 10.63 -87.11 57.24
N GLN A 15 11.66 -87.55 57.98
CA GLN A 15 13.05 -87.03 58.10
C GLN A 15 14.04 -88.24 58.01
N PRO A 16 15.39 -88.14 57.84
CA PRO A 16 16.32 -87.25 58.59
C PRO A 16 17.60 -86.74 57.85
N ALA A 17 18.60 -86.32 58.64
CA ALA A 17 19.65 -85.32 58.38
C ALA A 17 20.96 -85.77 57.66
N GLN A 18 21.61 -84.78 57.00
CA GLN A 18 23.05 -84.39 56.99
C GLN A 18 24.18 -85.44 56.75
N PRO A 19 25.37 -85.08 56.17
CA PRO A 19 26.04 -83.78 56.33
C PRO A 19 26.83 -83.16 55.13
N ALA A 20 27.37 -81.95 55.40
CA ALA A 20 28.64 -81.37 54.91
C ALA A 20 28.85 -80.87 53.46
N GLN A 21 29.18 -79.57 53.39
CA GLN A 21 30.11 -78.87 52.48
C GLN A 21 29.78 -78.71 50.97
N GLY A 22 29.66 -77.44 50.54
CA GLY A 22 30.13 -77.01 49.21
C GLY A 22 29.23 -76.10 48.34
N ALA A 23 28.91 -74.86 48.74
CA ALA A 23 28.31 -73.88 47.81
C ALA A 23 28.47 -72.36 48.13
N ASP A 24 29.43 -71.93 48.95
CA ASP A 24 29.63 -70.49 49.34
C ASP A 24 30.16 -69.56 48.23
N ARG A 25 29.64 -69.69 46.99
CA ARG A 25 30.09 -68.92 45.81
C ARG A 25 29.00 -68.07 45.15
N ASN A 26 27.72 -68.29 45.46
CA ASN A 26 26.62 -67.68 44.69
C ASN A 26 25.94 -66.46 45.34
N ALA A 27 26.09 -66.22 46.66
CA ALA A 27 25.45 -65.09 47.34
C ALA A 27 25.90 -63.71 46.80
N ASN A 28 27.20 -63.56 46.53
CA ASN A 28 27.78 -62.27 46.12
C ASN A 28 27.50 -61.89 44.66
N ALA A 29 26.92 -62.79 43.84
CA ALA A 29 26.64 -62.53 42.42
C ALA A 29 25.40 -61.62 42.19
N VAL A 30 24.47 -61.56 43.14
CA VAL A 30 23.18 -60.87 42.97
C VAL A 30 23.27 -59.36 43.28
N GLY A 31 24.07 -58.98 44.28
CA GLY A 31 24.25 -57.57 44.67
C GLY A 31 24.94 -56.73 43.59
N THR A 32 26.04 -57.25 43.03
CA THR A 32 26.91 -56.52 42.09
C THR A 32 26.19 -56.14 40.78
N ARG A 33 25.30 -57.00 40.27
CA ARG A 33 24.51 -56.69 39.07
C ARG A 33 23.58 -55.48 39.25
N ARG A 34 22.91 -55.34 40.41
CA ARG A 34 22.05 -54.16 40.66
C ARG A 34 22.84 -52.85 40.68
N TRP A 35 24.05 -52.86 41.25
CA TRP A 35 24.95 -51.69 41.23
C TRP A 35 25.41 -51.31 39.82
N ILE A 36 25.73 -52.28 38.95
CA ILE A 36 26.11 -52.02 37.56
C ILE A 36 24.97 -51.34 36.79
N TYR A 37 23.72 -51.83 36.92
CA TYR A 37 22.57 -51.18 36.27
C TYR A 37 22.26 -49.80 36.85
N GLY A 38 22.43 -49.59 38.16
CA GLY A 38 22.27 -48.29 38.81
C GLY A 38 23.31 -47.27 38.31
N ALA A 39 24.60 -47.65 38.30
CA ALA A 39 25.69 -46.81 37.82
C ALA A 39 25.54 -46.45 36.34
N ASN A 40 25.20 -47.40 35.48
CA ASN A 40 24.99 -47.14 34.05
C ASN A 40 23.77 -46.22 33.81
N THR A 41 22.72 -46.34 34.64
CA THR A 41 21.58 -45.41 34.62
C THR A 41 21.99 -44.00 35.09
N ALA A 42 22.80 -43.87 36.13
CA ALA A 42 23.32 -42.58 36.58
C ALA A 42 24.21 -41.91 35.52
N ILE A 43 25.08 -42.67 34.83
CA ILE A 43 25.90 -42.18 33.72
C ILE A 43 25.01 -41.70 32.56
N LEU A 44 23.96 -42.46 32.19
CA LEU A 44 23.00 -42.03 31.17
C LEU A 44 22.24 -40.75 31.56
N ILE A 45 21.89 -40.58 32.84
CA ILE A 45 21.27 -39.34 33.35
C ILE A 45 22.25 -38.16 33.25
N VAL A 46 23.52 -38.32 33.64
CA VAL A 46 24.55 -37.27 33.53
C VAL A 46 24.81 -36.90 32.07
N ILE A 47 24.88 -37.88 31.16
CA ILE A 47 25.02 -37.65 29.72
C ILE A 47 23.78 -36.91 29.19
N LEU A 48 22.57 -37.30 29.57
CA LEU A 48 21.33 -36.64 29.15
C LEU A 48 21.26 -35.19 29.64
N ILE A 49 21.63 -34.92 30.90
CA ILE A 49 21.71 -33.56 31.45
C ILE A 49 22.77 -32.74 30.70
N GLY A 50 23.95 -33.30 30.42
CA GLY A 50 25.00 -32.64 29.64
C GLY A 50 24.58 -32.35 28.20
N LEU A 51 23.79 -33.23 27.58
CA LEU A 51 23.26 -33.07 26.22
C LEU A 51 22.15 -32.00 26.19
N VAL A 52 21.24 -31.99 27.17
CA VAL A 52 20.23 -30.93 27.33
C VAL A 52 20.88 -29.57 27.60
N ALA A 53 21.82 -29.49 28.54
CA ALA A 53 22.55 -28.25 28.84
C ALA A 53 23.41 -27.78 27.65
N GLY A 54 23.99 -28.71 26.89
CA GLY A 54 24.72 -28.42 25.65
C GLY A 54 23.81 -27.88 24.54
N LEU A 55 22.62 -28.47 24.37
CA LEU A 55 21.60 -27.99 23.42
C LEU A 55 21.05 -26.61 23.82
N ASP A 56 20.79 -26.38 25.10
CA ASP A 56 20.29 -25.10 25.61
C ASP A 56 21.37 -24.01 25.51
N TYR A 57 22.63 -24.33 25.82
CA TYR A 57 23.78 -23.45 25.57
C TYR A 57 23.94 -23.13 24.08
N LEU A 58 23.83 -24.12 23.19
CA LEU A 58 23.89 -23.91 21.74
C LEU A 58 22.72 -23.04 21.25
N GLY A 59 21.49 -23.29 21.71
CA GLY A 59 20.31 -22.50 21.37
C GLY A 59 20.39 -21.06 21.88
N PHE A 60 20.94 -20.84 23.07
CA PHE A 60 21.23 -19.52 23.63
C PHE A 60 22.34 -18.79 22.85
N ARG A 61 23.45 -19.49 22.55
CA ARG A 61 24.64 -18.92 21.91
C ARG A 61 24.48 -18.69 20.40
N PHE A 62 23.67 -19.51 19.74
CA PHE A 62 23.38 -19.53 18.30
C PHE A 62 21.87 -19.52 18.06
N ASN A 63 21.19 -18.48 18.55
CA ASN A 63 19.73 -18.26 18.45
C ASN A 63 19.28 -17.96 17.00
N HIS A 64 19.51 -18.91 16.10
CA HIS A 64 19.22 -18.84 14.66
C HIS A 64 17.79 -19.32 14.39
N ARG A 65 16.84 -18.38 14.45
CA ARG A 65 15.42 -18.65 14.23
C ARG A 65 15.12 -18.71 12.73
N GLN A 66 14.79 -19.89 12.25
CA GLN A 66 14.19 -20.10 10.93
C GLN A 66 12.68 -20.20 11.06
N ASP A 67 11.97 -19.47 10.20
CA ASP A 67 10.51 -19.47 10.13
C ASP A 67 10.05 -20.50 9.08
N PHE A 68 9.59 -21.65 9.58
CA PHE A 68 9.09 -22.75 8.75
C PHE A 68 7.60 -22.63 8.41
N THR A 69 6.93 -21.52 8.77
CA THR A 69 5.54 -21.32 8.35
C THR A 69 5.46 -21.05 6.85
N THR A 70 4.48 -21.62 6.16
CA THR A 70 4.30 -21.48 4.70
C THR A 70 4.16 -20.03 4.24
N GLY A 71 3.73 -19.13 5.13
CA GLY A 71 3.66 -17.69 4.89
C GLY A 71 4.84 -16.86 5.42
N GLN A 72 5.79 -17.45 6.14
CA GLN A 72 6.85 -16.69 6.86
C GLN A 72 6.27 -15.60 7.79
N ILE A 73 5.21 -15.93 8.54
CA ILE A 73 4.41 -14.96 9.30
C ILE A 73 5.07 -14.44 10.59
N TYR A 74 6.21 -14.99 10.99
CA TYR A 74 7.02 -14.58 12.14
C TYR A 74 8.36 -13.95 11.73
N SER A 75 8.59 -13.76 10.43
CA SER A 75 9.79 -13.16 9.85
C SER A 75 9.42 -12.01 8.90
N LEU A 76 10.41 -11.19 8.53
CA LEU A 76 10.17 -10.01 7.70
C LEU A 76 10.07 -10.38 6.21
N SER A 77 9.09 -9.78 5.53
CA SER A 77 8.82 -10.06 4.11
C SER A 77 10.03 -9.78 3.20
N PRO A 78 10.13 -10.46 2.03
CA PRO A 78 11.20 -10.20 1.05
C PRO A 78 11.33 -8.73 0.65
N LYS A 79 10.20 -8.01 0.58
CA LYS A 79 10.18 -6.57 0.29
C LYS A 79 10.86 -5.73 1.39
N THR A 80 10.70 -6.11 2.66
CA THR A 80 11.42 -5.49 3.79
C THR A 80 12.92 -5.74 3.70
N HIS A 81 13.34 -6.96 3.38
CA HIS A 81 14.76 -7.26 3.17
C HIS A 81 15.39 -6.38 2.07
N SER A 82 14.70 -6.14 0.96
CA SER A 82 15.18 -5.21 -0.09
C SER A 82 15.27 -3.77 0.39
N LEU A 83 14.27 -3.27 1.12
CA LEU A 83 14.27 -1.90 1.67
C LEU A 83 15.39 -1.70 2.71
N VAL A 84 15.59 -2.66 3.62
CA VAL A 84 16.64 -2.58 4.66
C VAL A 84 18.04 -2.72 4.06
N LYS A 85 18.23 -3.55 3.02
CA LYS A 85 19.48 -3.58 2.23
C LYS A 85 19.78 -2.24 1.57
N LEU A 86 18.77 -1.58 1.00
CA LEU A 86 18.94 -0.27 0.37
C LEU A 86 19.28 0.83 1.40
N ILE A 87 18.66 0.78 2.59
CA ILE A 87 19.05 1.64 3.73
C ILE A 87 20.51 1.40 4.12
N ALA A 88 20.93 0.14 4.27
CA ALA A 88 22.31 -0.21 4.61
C ALA A 88 23.31 0.31 3.57
N ALA A 89 22.99 0.16 2.27
CA ALA A 89 23.82 0.64 1.16
C ALA A 89 23.93 2.18 1.10
N SER A 90 22.97 2.93 1.66
CA SER A 90 23.04 4.39 1.71
C SER A 90 24.01 4.96 2.76
N GLY A 91 24.44 4.13 3.73
CA GLY A 91 25.19 4.58 4.92
C GLY A 91 24.39 5.41 5.93
N GLU A 92 23.13 5.78 5.62
CA GLU A 92 22.28 6.57 6.50
C GLU A 92 21.74 5.74 7.68
N LYS A 93 21.83 6.28 8.90
CA LYS A 93 21.34 5.64 10.12
C LYS A 93 19.94 6.14 10.49
N TYR A 94 19.06 5.21 10.86
CA TYR A 94 17.68 5.49 11.28
C TYR A 94 17.43 4.89 12.66
N GLN A 95 16.76 5.66 13.52
CA GLN A 95 16.35 5.20 14.84
C GLN A 95 14.84 4.92 14.87
N LEU A 96 14.48 3.74 15.36
CA LEU A 96 13.12 3.27 15.57
C LEU A 96 12.77 3.45 17.05
N VAL A 97 11.62 4.04 17.34
CA VAL A 97 11.16 4.32 18.71
C VAL A 97 9.78 3.73 18.89
N ASN A 98 9.58 2.99 19.98
CA ASN A 98 8.30 2.43 20.38
C ASN A 98 7.70 3.28 21.50
N MET A 99 6.64 4.05 21.23
CA MET A 99 6.11 5.00 22.22
C MET A 99 5.15 4.36 23.23
N TYR A 100 4.52 3.22 22.90
CA TYR A 100 3.66 2.44 23.80
C TYR A 100 4.38 2.11 25.13
N LEU A 101 5.69 1.84 25.07
CA LEU A 101 6.52 1.52 26.24
C LEU A 101 6.98 2.75 27.05
N SER A 102 6.87 3.97 26.49
CA SER A 102 7.17 5.22 27.21
C SER A 102 5.94 5.85 27.89
N GLY A 103 4.73 5.36 27.58
CA GLY A 103 3.49 5.77 28.26
C GLY A 103 3.18 4.93 29.50
N GLY A 104 3.53 3.64 29.48
CA GLY A 104 3.12 2.68 30.51
C GLY A 104 1.65 2.29 30.33
N GLY A 105 1.35 1.52 29.28
CA GLY A 105 -0.01 1.14 28.89
C GLY A 105 -0.86 0.66 30.07
N GLU A 106 -2.00 1.32 30.27
CA GLU A 106 -2.90 1.16 31.40
C GLU A 106 -3.67 -0.16 31.31
N THR A 107 -3.88 -0.69 30.09
CA THR A 107 -4.49 -2.00 29.86
C THR A 107 -3.51 -3.04 29.34
N ALA A 108 -3.77 -4.32 29.66
CA ALA A 108 -3.04 -5.46 29.10
C ALA A 108 -3.11 -5.53 27.55
N SER A 109 -4.13 -4.90 26.94
CA SER A 109 -4.29 -4.84 25.48
C SER A 109 -3.29 -3.87 24.83
N GLU A 110 -3.03 -2.72 25.47
CA GLU A 110 -1.97 -1.78 25.07
C GLU A 110 -0.59 -2.42 25.25
N GLN A 111 -0.32 -3.04 26.40
CA GLN A 111 0.95 -3.69 26.69
C GLN A 111 1.26 -4.78 25.64
N ALA A 112 0.31 -5.69 25.37
CA ALA A 112 0.44 -6.69 24.31
C ALA A 112 0.59 -6.08 22.90
N SER A 113 0.09 -4.87 22.66
CA SER A 113 0.28 -4.13 21.40
C SER A 113 1.69 -3.54 21.31
N GLY A 114 2.19 -2.92 22.39
CA GLY A 114 3.57 -2.45 22.52
C GLY A 114 4.60 -3.58 22.37
N ASP A 115 4.32 -4.78 22.88
CA ASP A 115 5.19 -5.96 22.72
C ASP A 115 5.18 -6.56 21.30
N ARG A 116 4.05 -6.47 20.59
CA ARG A 116 3.99 -6.83 19.16
C ARG A 116 4.82 -5.86 18.32
N VAL A 117 4.74 -4.56 18.63
CA VAL A 117 5.58 -3.52 18.03
C VAL A 117 7.06 -3.74 18.38
N GLU A 118 7.42 -3.95 19.65
CA GLU A 118 8.81 -4.13 20.07
C GLU A 118 9.45 -5.38 19.46
N ARG A 119 8.69 -6.48 19.30
CA ARG A 119 9.17 -7.65 18.54
C ARG A 119 9.45 -7.28 17.08
N LEU A 120 8.51 -6.64 16.39
CA LEU A 120 8.70 -6.21 15.00
C LEU A 120 9.95 -5.33 14.83
N LEU A 121 10.12 -4.28 15.64
CA LEU A 121 11.27 -3.37 15.52
C LEU A 121 12.61 -4.08 15.79
N ARG A 122 12.64 -5.10 16.65
CA ARG A 122 13.84 -5.92 16.90
C ARG A 122 14.25 -6.76 15.69
N GLU A 123 13.29 -7.24 14.89
CA GLU A 123 13.59 -7.92 13.62
C GLU A 123 14.22 -6.96 12.60
N TYR A 124 13.70 -5.73 12.47
CA TYR A 124 14.30 -4.70 11.60
C TYR A 124 15.75 -4.39 11.97
N VAL A 125 16.06 -4.25 13.26
CA VAL A 125 17.44 -4.02 13.75
C VAL A 125 18.34 -5.23 13.50
N ARG A 126 17.82 -6.47 13.59
CA ARG A 126 18.60 -7.68 13.28
C ARG A 126 19.03 -7.74 11.81
N LEU A 127 18.25 -7.15 10.89
CA LEU A 127 18.58 -7.13 9.46
C LEU A 127 19.69 -6.13 9.09
N SER A 128 19.91 -5.05 9.85
CA SER A 128 20.99 -4.10 9.56
C SER A 128 21.33 -3.18 10.75
N PRO A 129 22.63 -2.98 11.08
CA PRO A 129 23.06 -2.02 12.10
C PRO A 129 22.84 -0.54 11.72
N ALA A 130 22.40 -0.27 10.49
CA ALA A 130 21.91 1.05 10.08
C ALA A 130 20.54 1.39 10.72
N LEU A 131 19.78 0.38 11.15
CA LEU A 131 18.57 0.52 11.95
C LEU A 131 18.90 0.27 13.42
N GLN A 132 18.40 1.11 14.32
CA GLN A 132 18.67 1.01 15.76
C GLN A 132 17.41 1.34 16.56
N ILE A 133 17.12 0.62 17.66
CA ILE A 133 16.04 1.03 18.57
C ILE A 133 16.57 2.09 19.53
N TYR A 134 15.89 3.24 19.60
CA TYR A 134 16.11 4.29 20.60
C TYR A 134 14.93 4.30 21.57
N ARG A 135 15.22 4.22 22.88
CA ARG A 135 14.22 4.19 23.94
C ARG A 135 14.36 5.46 24.81
N PRO A 136 13.57 6.51 24.56
CA PRO A 136 13.57 7.71 25.40
C PRO A 136 12.83 7.42 26.71
N HIS A 137 13.34 7.94 27.83
CA HIS A 137 12.71 7.82 29.15
C HIS A 137 11.43 8.66 29.26
N SER A 138 11.25 9.64 28.36
CA SER A 138 10.02 10.42 28.28
C SER A 138 9.82 11.04 26.89
N ARG A 139 8.57 11.38 26.56
CA ARG A 139 8.23 12.22 25.40
C ARG A 139 9.06 13.51 25.33
N ARG A 140 9.28 14.16 26.48
CA ARG A 140 10.06 15.42 26.59
C ARG A 140 11.54 15.22 26.22
N GLU A 141 12.09 14.03 26.45
CA GLU A 141 13.43 13.66 25.99
C GLU A 141 13.46 13.47 24.47
N LEU A 142 12.53 12.70 23.91
CA LEU A 142 12.40 12.49 22.46
C LEU A 142 12.29 13.82 21.71
N GLU A 143 11.45 14.74 22.20
CA GLU A 143 11.31 16.09 21.64
C GLU A 143 12.61 16.90 21.70
N ARG A 144 13.42 16.76 22.77
CA ARG A 144 14.76 17.39 22.85
C ARG A 144 15.74 16.76 21.85
N THR A 145 15.76 15.44 21.71
CA THR A 145 16.64 14.71 20.77
C THR A 145 16.31 15.05 19.31
N ILE A 146 15.03 15.12 18.95
CA ILE A 146 14.57 15.59 17.62
C ILE A 146 14.97 17.05 17.40
N LYS A 147 14.74 17.93 18.39
CA LYS A 147 15.13 19.35 18.31
C LYS A 147 16.62 19.55 18.06
N ALA A 148 17.47 18.75 18.72
CA ALA A 148 18.91 18.80 18.53
C ALA A 148 19.31 18.32 17.11
N ARG A 149 18.82 17.16 16.66
CA ARG A 149 19.17 16.59 15.34
C ARG A 149 18.80 17.50 14.17
N PHE A 150 17.66 18.18 14.24
CA PHE A 150 17.16 19.02 13.15
C PHE A 150 17.36 20.53 13.37
N ALA A 151 18.22 20.91 14.34
CA ALA A 151 18.48 22.31 14.70
C ALA A 151 18.82 23.20 13.50
N ASP A 152 19.64 22.71 12.58
CA ASP A 152 20.02 23.43 11.35
C ASP A 152 18.86 23.63 10.37
N GLN A 153 18.00 22.62 10.19
CA GLN A 153 16.81 22.76 9.34
C GLN A 153 15.84 23.82 9.90
N PHE A 154 15.83 24.03 11.23
CA PHE A 154 15.02 25.06 11.87
C PHE A 154 15.66 26.47 11.85
N LYS A 155 16.93 26.64 11.45
CA LYS A 155 17.60 27.96 11.43
C LYS A 155 16.91 28.97 10.47
N PRO A 156 16.61 28.64 9.19
CA PRO A 156 15.96 29.59 8.27
C PRO A 156 14.57 30.03 8.73
N TYR A 157 13.81 29.10 9.31
CA TYR A 157 12.46 29.36 9.83
C TYR A 157 12.49 30.23 11.08
N ARG A 158 13.43 29.98 12.00
CA ARG A 158 13.69 30.86 13.16
C ARG A 158 14.16 32.26 12.72
N ALA A 159 14.88 32.37 11.60
CA ALA A 159 15.29 33.66 11.03
C ALA A 159 14.08 34.41 10.44
N ALA A 160 13.28 33.79 9.56
CA ALA A 160 12.06 34.38 9.01
C ALA A 160 11.07 34.83 10.09
N ALA A 161 10.87 34.02 11.13
CA ALA A 161 10.05 34.35 12.30
C ALA A 161 10.60 35.52 13.14
N ARG A 162 11.92 35.75 13.14
CA ARG A 162 12.53 36.92 13.78
C ARG A 162 12.43 38.17 12.90
N GLU A 163 12.63 38.03 11.59
CA GLU A 163 12.43 39.10 10.60
C GLU A 163 10.98 39.58 10.52
N TYR A 164 10.00 38.70 10.72
CA TYR A 164 8.58 39.09 10.76
C TYR A 164 8.29 40.07 11.92
N LYS A 165 8.96 39.96 13.07
CA LYS A 165 8.65 40.80 14.25
C LYS A 165 8.62 42.31 13.95
N PRO A 166 9.66 42.94 13.39
CA PRO A 166 9.62 44.36 13.04
C PRO A 166 8.61 44.66 11.93
N LEU A 167 8.38 43.75 10.97
CA LEU A 167 7.39 43.94 9.92
C LEU A 167 5.95 43.97 10.47
N GLY A 168 5.55 42.96 11.25
CA GLY A 168 4.24 42.90 11.91
C GLY A 168 4.01 44.04 12.88
N ALA A 169 5.05 44.47 13.62
CA ALA A 169 4.98 45.67 14.45
C ALA A 169 4.77 46.96 13.62
N ALA A 170 5.49 47.12 12.51
CA ALA A 170 5.33 48.25 11.60
C ALA A 170 3.95 48.27 10.92
N LEU A 171 3.41 47.11 10.53
CA LEU A 171 2.07 46.96 9.96
C LEU A 171 0.98 47.27 11.01
N ASN A 172 1.07 46.74 12.22
CA ASN A 172 0.11 47.07 13.29
C ASN A 172 0.13 48.55 13.65
N ALA A 173 1.32 49.15 13.74
CA ALA A 173 1.45 50.60 13.96
C ALA A 173 0.97 51.41 12.75
N PHE A 174 1.06 50.87 11.52
CA PHE A 174 0.49 51.48 10.33
C PHE A 174 -1.05 51.47 10.40
N PHE A 175 -1.67 50.30 10.53
CA PHE A 175 -3.14 50.18 10.55
C PHE A 175 -3.79 51.01 11.67
N LYS A 176 -3.22 51.02 12.88
CA LYS A 176 -3.75 51.82 13.99
C LYS A 176 -3.65 53.33 13.74
N ARG A 177 -2.62 53.81 13.03
CA ARG A 177 -2.53 55.24 12.62
C ARG A 177 -3.49 55.57 11.49
N GLU A 178 -3.61 54.73 10.47
CA GLU A 178 -4.58 54.93 9.38
C GLU A 178 -6.01 54.93 9.94
N ALA A 179 -6.36 54.01 10.84
CA ALA A 179 -7.66 53.98 11.53
C ALA A 179 -7.99 55.30 12.23
N THR A 180 -7.06 55.86 13.02
CA THR A 180 -7.26 57.17 13.67
C THR A 180 -7.43 58.30 12.63
N GLN A 181 -6.57 58.34 11.62
CA GLN A 181 -6.56 59.41 10.62
C GLN A 181 -7.78 59.39 9.69
N ILE A 182 -8.27 58.19 9.33
CA ILE A 182 -9.50 58.01 8.54
C ILE A 182 -10.71 58.38 9.40
N GLY A 183 -10.74 58.01 10.69
CA GLY A 183 -11.81 58.42 11.61
C GLY A 183 -11.96 59.93 11.75
N LEU A 184 -10.85 60.68 11.72
CA LEU A 184 -10.87 62.15 11.74
C LEU A 184 -11.50 62.78 10.48
N LEU A 185 -11.64 62.05 9.36
CA LEU A 185 -12.31 62.54 8.16
C LEU A 185 -13.82 62.65 8.35
N ALA A 186 -14.44 61.75 9.12
CA ALA A 186 -15.89 61.76 9.36
C ALA A 186 -16.35 62.97 10.20
N ALA A 187 -15.43 63.55 10.98
CA ALA A 187 -15.65 64.71 11.84
C ALA A 187 -15.40 66.06 11.14
N GLN A 188 -15.12 66.08 9.84
CA GLN A 188 -14.97 67.33 9.08
C GLN A 188 -16.34 68.01 8.86
N ALA A 189 -16.34 69.33 8.75
CA ALA A 189 -17.57 70.06 8.41
C ALA A 189 -17.94 69.85 6.94
N GLY A 190 -19.22 69.58 6.66
CA GLY A 190 -19.75 69.45 5.28
C GLY A 190 -19.65 68.07 4.64
N VAL A 191 -19.29 67.01 5.38
CA VAL A 191 -19.34 65.63 4.86
C VAL A 191 -20.79 65.15 4.74
N SER A 192 -21.14 64.49 3.63
CA SER A 192 -22.45 63.87 3.45
C SER A 192 -22.62 62.61 4.30
N ASN A 193 -23.84 62.29 4.75
CA ASN A 193 -24.12 61.06 5.53
C ASN A 193 -23.63 59.78 4.82
N ALA A 194 -23.71 59.73 3.48
CA ALA A 194 -23.22 58.61 2.68
C ALA A 194 -21.68 58.51 2.68
N GLU A 195 -20.96 59.63 2.58
CA GLU A 195 -19.50 59.63 2.72
C GLU A 195 -19.07 59.33 4.16
N GLN A 196 -19.80 59.80 5.18
CA GLN A 196 -19.54 59.41 6.57
C GLN A 196 -19.67 57.89 6.76
N GLN A 197 -20.71 57.26 6.19
CA GLN A 197 -20.84 55.79 6.22
C GLN A 197 -19.67 55.09 5.51
N GLN A 198 -19.21 55.57 4.34
CA GLN A 198 -18.04 55.01 3.66
C GLN A 198 -16.75 55.20 4.47
N VAL A 199 -16.55 56.37 5.09
CA VAL A 199 -15.40 56.64 5.99
C VAL A 199 -15.43 55.70 7.18
N VAL A 200 -16.58 55.51 7.84
CA VAL A 200 -16.73 54.56 8.97
C VAL A 200 -16.52 53.10 8.54
N GLN A 201 -16.95 52.72 7.34
CA GLN A 201 -16.70 51.38 6.79
C GLN A 201 -15.20 51.12 6.57
N VAL A 202 -14.46 52.09 6.01
CA VAL A 202 -13.00 51.94 5.80
C VAL A 202 -12.24 52.11 7.12
N GLN A 203 -12.65 53.03 8.00
CA GLN A 203 -12.12 53.16 9.36
C GLN A 203 -12.23 51.84 10.12
N SER A 204 -13.41 51.21 10.15
CA SER A 204 -13.63 49.94 10.85
C SER A 204 -12.79 48.81 10.24
N ALA A 205 -12.61 48.77 8.92
CA ALA A 205 -11.70 47.82 8.27
C ALA A 205 -10.23 47.96 8.76
N PHE A 206 -9.74 49.18 8.96
CA PHE A 206 -8.40 49.44 9.53
C PHE A 206 -8.32 49.30 11.06
N ALA A 207 -9.41 49.56 11.79
CA ALA A 207 -9.44 49.58 13.26
C ALA A 207 -9.72 48.21 13.89
N GLN A 208 -10.67 47.47 13.33
CA GLN A 208 -11.22 46.23 13.89
C GLN A 208 -11.37 45.10 12.85
N GLY A 209 -11.28 45.39 11.55
CA GLY A 209 -11.43 44.42 10.48
C GLY A 209 -10.23 43.48 10.28
N ALA A 210 -10.18 42.83 9.12
CA ALA A 210 -9.23 41.75 8.85
C ALA A 210 -7.75 42.15 9.00
N PHE A 211 -7.36 43.40 8.75
CA PHE A 211 -5.95 43.83 8.75
C PHE A 211 -5.29 43.78 10.14
N PRO A 212 -5.81 44.49 11.17
CA PRO A 212 -5.29 44.36 12.53
C PRO A 212 -5.50 42.94 13.08
N GLN A 213 -6.63 42.28 12.82
CA GLN A 213 -6.91 40.94 13.34
C GLN A 213 -5.90 39.89 12.83
N ALA A 214 -5.70 39.80 11.51
CA ALA A 214 -4.78 38.85 10.90
C ALA A 214 -3.32 39.13 11.31
N SER A 215 -2.92 40.41 11.37
CA SER A 215 -1.57 40.80 11.73
C SER A 215 -1.27 40.61 13.23
N GLU A 216 -2.24 40.84 14.13
CA GLU A 216 -2.10 40.51 15.55
C GLU A 216 -2.16 39.01 15.82
N GLN A 217 -3.00 38.25 15.12
CA GLN A 217 -3.04 36.79 15.21
C GLN A 217 -1.71 36.19 14.76
N LEU A 218 -1.21 36.58 13.59
CA LEU A 218 0.09 36.13 13.10
C LEU A 218 1.22 36.51 14.06
N ALA A 219 1.19 37.70 14.68
CA ALA A 219 2.15 38.09 15.71
C ALA A 219 2.03 37.30 17.04
N ARG A 220 0.90 36.66 17.32
CA ARG A 220 0.76 35.64 18.39
C ARG A 220 1.37 34.31 17.93
N ASP A 221 1.02 33.81 16.76
CA ASP A 221 1.47 32.50 16.28
C ASP A 221 2.98 32.43 16.05
N VAL A 222 3.57 33.48 15.51
CA VAL A 222 5.04 33.64 15.40
C VAL A 222 5.71 33.66 16.79
N ARG A 223 5.05 34.24 17.80
CA ARG A 223 5.57 34.31 19.17
C ARG A 223 5.52 32.94 19.86
N HIS A 224 4.38 32.24 19.78
CA HIS A 224 4.24 30.86 20.27
C HIS A 224 5.16 29.90 19.52
N GLY A 225 5.37 30.11 18.22
CA GLY A 225 6.34 29.40 17.41
C GLY A 225 7.78 29.59 17.88
N LEU A 226 8.16 30.79 18.29
CA LEU A 226 9.52 31.05 18.80
C LEU A 226 9.77 30.50 20.21
N THR A 227 8.73 30.33 21.05
CA THR A 227 8.87 29.83 22.44
C THR A 227 8.70 28.31 22.57
N ARG A 228 7.90 27.65 21.73
CA ARG A 228 7.72 26.18 21.78
C ARG A 228 9.05 25.43 21.59
N THR A 229 9.23 24.33 22.33
CA THR A 229 10.41 23.45 22.24
C THR A 229 10.69 23.03 20.81
N LEU A 230 9.65 22.59 20.12
CA LEU A 230 9.60 22.29 18.69
C LEU A 230 8.38 22.99 18.07
N PRO A 231 8.55 23.85 17.04
CA PRO A 231 7.44 24.59 16.43
C PRO A 231 6.92 23.98 15.13
N HIS A 232 5.63 24.16 14.86
CA HIS A 232 4.96 23.75 13.60
C HIS A 232 5.22 24.76 12.49
N TRP A 233 6.49 24.86 12.10
CA TRP A 233 6.95 25.82 11.11
C TRP A 233 6.24 25.76 9.75
N PRO A 234 5.87 24.58 9.17
CA PRO A 234 5.12 24.55 7.91
C PRO A 234 3.81 25.32 8.00
N THR A 235 3.03 25.07 9.06
CA THR A 235 1.76 25.77 9.34
C THR A 235 2.01 27.26 9.53
N ILE A 236 2.92 27.65 10.44
CA ILE A 236 3.24 29.06 10.72
C ILE A 236 3.68 29.82 9.46
N ILE A 237 4.41 29.19 8.53
CA ILE A 237 4.81 29.84 7.27
C ILE A 237 3.64 29.91 6.27
N ALA A 238 2.79 28.89 6.17
CA ALA A 238 1.57 28.95 5.37
C ALA A 238 0.62 30.05 5.90
N ASP A 239 0.44 30.14 7.21
CA ASP A 239 -0.33 31.19 7.88
C ASP A 239 0.28 32.58 7.62
N MET A 240 1.61 32.72 7.67
CA MET A 240 2.29 33.96 7.25
C MET A 240 1.96 34.30 5.80
N GLN A 241 2.13 33.36 4.87
CA GLN A 241 1.92 33.57 3.43
C GLN A 241 0.47 33.98 3.13
N THR A 242 -0.51 33.24 3.65
CA THR A 242 -1.94 33.49 3.43
C THR A 242 -2.38 34.84 4.01
N ASN A 243 -2.05 35.13 5.27
CA ASN A 243 -2.44 36.40 5.91
C ASN A 243 -1.73 37.60 5.26
N LEU A 244 -0.44 37.49 4.95
CA LEU A 244 0.29 38.56 4.28
C LEU A 244 -0.20 38.79 2.86
N GLN A 245 -0.54 37.75 2.10
CA GLN A 245 -1.11 37.89 0.76
C GLN A 245 -2.47 38.60 0.80
N SER A 246 -3.34 38.29 1.77
CA SER A 246 -4.61 39.00 1.96
C SER A 246 -4.41 40.48 2.29
N ILE A 247 -3.46 40.80 3.18
CA ILE A 247 -3.08 42.19 3.49
C ILE A 247 -2.51 42.90 2.24
N GLU A 248 -1.65 42.23 1.48
CA GLU A 248 -1.02 42.75 0.26
C GLU A 248 -2.05 43.09 -0.82
N GLN A 249 -2.97 42.17 -1.11
CA GLN A 249 -4.03 42.35 -2.12
C GLN A 249 -4.94 43.53 -1.78
N ASN A 250 -5.37 43.64 -0.53
CA ASN A 250 -6.27 44.70 -0.08
C ASN A 250 -5.58 46.07 0.01
N LEU A 251 -4.32 46.14 0.47
CA LEU A 251 -3.55 47.38 0.39
C LEU A 251 -3.27 47.79 -1.06
N GLN A 252 -3.10 46.83 -1.98
CA GLN A 252 -2.96 47.13 -3.40
C GLN A 252 -4.26 47.63 -4.02
N TYR A 253 -5.43 47.08 -3.63
CA TYR A 253 -6.75 47.60 -4.00
C TYR A 253 -6.91 49.08 -3.57
N LEU A 254 -6.53 49.42 -2.35
CA LEU A 254 -6.51 50.82 -1.87
C LEU A 254 -5.49 51.74 -2.59
N THR A 255 -4.60 51.20 -3.44
CA THR A 255 -3.72 52.01 -4.30
C THR A 255 -4.25 52.27 -5.70
N ASP A 256 -5.32 51.60 -6.13
CA ASP A 256 -5.90 51.73 -7.46
C ASP A 256 -6.66 53.07 -7.64
N PRO A 257 -6.35 53.89 -8.66
CA PRO A 257 -7.07 55.11 -8.97
C PRO A 257 -8.57 54.94 -9.24
N ALA A 258 -9.03 53.79 -9.76
CA ALA A 258 -10.47 53.55 -9.97
C ALA A 258 -11.20 53.31 -8.64
N THR A 259 -10.56 52.62 -7.69
CA THR A 259 -11.02 52.44 -6.31
C THR A 259 -11.07 53.79 -5.57
N MET A 260 -10.02 54.61 -5.67
CA MET A 260 -10.01 55.96 -5.06
C MET A 260 -11.15 56.85 -5.56
N LYS A 261 -11.46 56.81 -6.87
CA LYS A 261 -12.58 57.56 -7.47
C LYS A 261 -13.96 57.11 -6.98
N LYS A 262 -14.10 55.88 -6.47
CA LYS A 262 -15.37 55.35 -5.94
C LYS A 262 -15.57 55.64 -4.45
N ALA A 263 -14.52 56.01 -3.73
CA ALA A 263 -14.50 56.13 -2.27
C ALA A 263 -14.89 57.53 -1.74
N GLY A 264 -15.81 58.23 -2.41
CA GLY A 264 -16.20 59.60 -2.04
C GLY A 264 -15.10 60.65 -2.30
N ALA A 265 -15.44 61.93 -2.19
CA ALA A 265 -14.54 63.03 -2.54
C ALA A 265 -13.43 63.24 -1.49
N ILE A 266 -13.77 63.06 -0.20
CA ILE A 266 -12.86 63.29 0.92
C ILE A 266 -11.93 62.11 1.13
N LEU A 267 -12.50 60.91 1.26
CA LEU A 267 -11.73 59.67 1.44
C LEU A 267 -10.93 59.30 0.17
N GLY A 268 -11.45 59.56 -1.04
CA GLY A 268 -10.67 59.44 -2.28
C GLY A 268 -9.41 60.32 -2.30
N LYS A 269 -9.53 61.61 -1.92
CA LYS A 269 -8.38 62.53 -1.77
C LYS A 269 -7.41 62.06 -0.68
N TYR A 270 -7.93 61.56 0.45
CA TYR A 270 -7.09 61.01 1.52
C TYR A 270 -6.28 59.81 1.03
N LEU A 271 -6.92 58.80 0.44
CA LEU A 271 -6.26 57.61 -0.11
C LEU A 271 -5.22 57.97 -1.17
N GLN A 272 -5.49 58.98 -2.00
CA GLN A 272 -4.53 59.50 -2.97
C GLN A 272 -3.29 60.11 -2.30
N SER A 273 -3.45 60.92 -1.24
CA SER A 273 -2.32 61.48 -0.49
C SER A 273 -1.52 60.41 0.29
N ARG A 274 -2.18 59.33 0.73
CA ARG A 274 -1.54 58.17 1.38
C ARG A 274 -0.99 57.12 0.42
N GLN A 275 -1.21 57.23 -0.90
CA GLN A 275 -0.90 56.16 -1.86
C GLN A 275 0.56 55.68 -1.80
N ALA A 276 1.52 56.59 -1.61
CA ALA A 276 2.94 56.25 -1.48
C ALA A 276 3.23 55.42 -0.21
N ALA A 277 2.50 55.66 0.89
CA ALA A 277 2.62 54.89 2.11
C ALA A 277 2.05 53.47 1.95
N TYR A 278 0.87 53.31 1.33
CA TYR A 278 0.31 51.99 1.02
C TYR A 278 1.25 51.21 0.08
N LYS A 279 1.75 51.83 -1.00
CA LYS A 279 2.73 51.22 -1.92
C LYS A 279 4.00 50.76 -1.19
N ARG A 280 4.50 51.52 -0.20
CA ARG A 280 5.65 51.13 0.62
C ARG A 280 5.38 49.89 1.48
N GLN A 281 4.17 49.76 2.06
CA GLN A 281 3.79 48.54 2.80
C GLN A 281 3.65 47.33 1.88
N VAL A 282 2.98 47.48 0.72
CA VAL A 282 2.86 46.42 -0.30
C VAL A 282 4.25 45.93 -0.75
N ALA A 283 5.20 46.84 -0.98
CA ALA A 283 6.57 46.48 -1.34
C ALA A 283 7.30 45.71 -0.21
N ALA A 284 7.15 46.13 1.04
CA ALA A 284 7.73 45.43 2.19
C ALA A 284 7.15 44.02 2.38
N ILE A 285 5.83 43.87 2.21
CA ILE A 285 5.15 42.56 2.27
C ILE A 285 5.64 41.66 1.14
N LYS A 286 5.65 42.13 -0.11
CA LYS A 286 6.16 41.36 -1.27
C LYS A 286 7.61 40.91 -1.08
N ALA A 287 8.48 41.80 -0.57
CA ALA A 287 9.88 41.48 -0.30
C ALA A 287 10.03 40.37 0.76
N PHE A 288 9.23 40.40 1.83
CA PHE A 288 9.24 39.37 2.86
C PHE A 288 8.59 38.06 2.37
N ASN A 289 7.45 38.12 1.68
CA ASN A 289 6.76 36.94 1.15
C ASN A 289 7.64 36.18 0.13
N LYS A 290 8.41 36.91 -0.70
CA LYS A 290 9.45 36.31 -1.57
C LYS A 290 10.52 35.53 -0.80
N LYS A 291 10.87 35.92 0.43
CA LYS A 291 11.74 35.11 1.30
C LYS A 291 11.03 33.85 1.79
N LEU A 292 9.76 33.96 2.19
CA LEU A 292 8.96 32.83 2.68
C LEU A 292 8.80 31.72 1.63
N VAL A 293 8.44 32.09 0.39
CA VAL A 293 8.29 31.15 -0.74
C VAL A 293 9.60 30.43 -1.07
N ASN A 294 10.76 31.05 -0.80
CA ASN A 294 12.07 30.45 -1.02
C ASN A 294 12.55 29.52 0.14
N LEU A 295 11.76 29.30 1.19
CA LEU A 295 12.09 28.38 2.28
C LEU A 295 11.90 26.91 1.83
N LYS A 296 13.00 26.14 1.80
CA LYS A 296 12.99 24.70 1.46
C LYS A 296 12.12 23.91 2.46
N PRO A 297 11.07 23.18 2.01
CA PRO A 297 10.11 22.51 2.90
C PRO A 297 10.72 21.62 4.00
N LEU A 298 10.20 21.77 5.22
CA LEU A 298 10.68 21.12 6.44
C LEU A 298 10.24 19.65 6.55
N LYS A 299 11.10 18.74 6.07
CA LYS A 299 10.87 17.28 6.15
C LYS A 299 10.89 16.69 7.57
N GLY A 300 11.13 17.50 8.60
CA GLY A 300 11.03 17.12 10.02
C GLY A 300 10.01 17.94 10.84
N GLY A 301 9.30 18.91 10.25
CA GLY A 301 8.44 19.85 10.99
C GLY A 301 7.00 19.38 11.24
N GLU A 302 6.50 18.46 10.42
CA GLU A 302 5.08 18.03 10.41
C GLU A 302 4.74 17.01 11.52
N VAL A 303 5.77 16.38 12.09
CA VAL A 303 5.71 15.05 12.74
C VAL A 303 5.14 15.09 14.16
N LEU A 304 5.01 16.27 14.75
CA LEU A 304 4.92 16.42 16.21
C LEU A 304 3.49 16.50 16.73
N HIS A 305 2.54 16.90 15.88
CA HIS A 305 1.11 16.62 16.10
C HIS A 305 0.81 15.11 15.92
N GLN A 306 1.70 14.36 15.27
CA GLN A 306 1.57 12.91 15.05
C GLN A 306 2.27 12.09 16.14
N LEU A 307 3.01 12.71 17.08
CA LEU A 307 3.50 12.04 18.30
C LEU A 307 2.32 11.76 19.23
N SER A 308 1.66 10.63 19.00
CA SER A 308 0.68 10.01 19.89
C SER A 308 1.41 9.08 20.88
N PRO A 309 0.87 8.82 22.08
CA PRO A 309 1.43 7.82 23.00
C PRO A 309 1.56 6.46 22.32
N ASP A 310 0.52 6.05 21.61
CA ASP A 310 0.45 4.80 20.86
C ASP A 310 0.96 5.01 19.43
N SER A 311 2.28 5.02 19.27
CA SER A 311 2.92 5.18 17.97
C SER A 311 4.31 4.54 17.86
N VAL A 312 4.74 4.33 16.61
CA VAL A 312 6.14 4.10 16.24
C VAL A 312 6.72 5.36 15.61
N VAL A 313 7.83 5.87 16.13
CA VAL A 313 8.52 7.06 15.59
C VAL A 313 9.81 6.62 14.92
N ILE A 314 10.04 7.09 13.69
CA ILE A 314 11.22 6.78 12.89
C ILE A 314 12.01 8.08 12.69
N ILE A 315 13.20 8.16 13.29
CA ILE A 315 14.10 9.32 13.22
C ILE A 315 15.24 9.02 12.25
N GLY A 316 15.16 9.54 11.03
CA GLY A 316 16.24 9.46 10.04
C GLY A 316 17.25 10.60 10.20
N PRO A 317 18.15 10.80 9.20
CA PRO A 317 19.08 11.92 9.17
C PRO A 317 18.46 13.20 8.57
N ARG A 318 17.49 13.07 7.65
CA ARG A 318 16.88 14.20 6.91
C ARG A 318 15.46 14.54 7.34
N SER A 319 14.79 13.63 8.03
CA SER A 319 13.37 13.67 8.38
C SER A 319 13.07 12.82 9.62
N VAL A 320 11.88 13.01 10.17
CA VAL A 320 11.26 12.09 11.14
C VAL A 320 9.91 11.66 10.56
N LYS A 321 9.35 10.54 11.02
CA LYS A 321 7.94 10.19 10.84
C LYS A 321 7.38 9.60 12.11
N SER A 322 6.08 9.75 12.32
CA SER A 322 5.32 9.02 13.33
C SER A 322 4.28 8.14 12.64
N ILE A 323 4.08 6.94 13.19
CA ILE A 323 3.14 5.93 12.73
C ILE A 323 2.18 5.68 13.89
N PRO A 324 1.03 6.36 13.93
CA PRO A 324 0.05 6.20 15.00
C PRO A 324 -0.62 4.82 14.95
N ASP A 325 -1.14 4.40 16.09
CA ASP A 325 -1.74 3.09 16.33
C ASP A 325 -2.71 2.61 15.24
N TYR A 326 -3.61 3.47 14.75
CA TYR A 326 -4.58 3.12 13.70
C TYR A 326 -3.97 2.75 12.33
N GLN A 327 -2.67 3.00 12.13
CA GLN A 327 -1.89 2.53 10.98
C GLN A 327 -1.14 1.22 11.27
N LEU A 328 -0.80 0.97 12.53
CA LEU A 328 -0.16 -0.26 13.02
C LEU A 328 -1.16 -1.38 13.25
N PHE A 329 -2.40 -1.05 13.64
CA PHE A 329 -3.49 -1.96 13.95
C PHE A 329 -4.78 -1.48 13.29
N ARG A 330 -5.50 -2.37 12.59
CA ARG A 330 -6.85 -2.09 12.05
C ARG A 330 -7.92 -2.84 12.85
N ALA A 331 -9.12 -2.27 12.91
CA ALA A 331 -10.31 -3.02 13.32
C ALA A 331 -10.50 -4.25 12.40
N ASN A 332 -11.01 -5.35 12.96
CA ASN A 332 -11.36 -6.53 12.19
C ASN A 332 -12.73 -6.31 11.51
N PRO A 333 -12.82 -6.29 10.15
CA PRO A 333 -14.09 -6.09 9.45
C PRO A 333 -14.95 -7.37 9.51
N GLY A 334 -15.57 -7.59 10.67
CA GLY A 334 -16.33 -8.80 10.97
C GLY A 334 -16.94 -8.87 12.39
N GLY A 335 -16.57 -7.95 13.30
CA GLY A 335 -17.35 -7.66 14.52
C GLY A 335 -17.27 -8.68 15.67
N ILE A 336 -17.11 -9.98 15.42
CA ILE A 336 -17.17 -11.01 16.48
C ILE A 336 -15.93 -11.02 17.39
N SER A 337 -14.75 -10.62 16.89
CA SER A 337 -13.52 -10.53 17.70
C SER A 337 -13.12 -9.09 17.98
N SER A 338 -12.81 -8.76 19.24
CA SER A 338 -12.13 -7.50 19.62
C SER A 338 -10.66 -7.43 19.17
N GLN A 339 -10.11 -8.53 18.62
CA GLN A 339 -8.73 -8.57 18.14
C GLN A 339 -8.52 -7.68 16.91
N ARG A 340 -7.54 -6.78 17.01
CA ARG A 340 -7.15 -5.85 15.95
C ARG A 340 -6.12 -6.51 15.02
N ILE A 341 -6.29 -6.36 13.71
CA ILE A 341 -5.36 -6.90 12.70
C ILE A 341 -4.08 -6.06 12.71
N PHE A 342 -2.97 -6.65 13.18
CA PHE A 342 -1.66 -6.00 13.17
C PHE A 342 -1.10 -5.92 11.74
N GLN A 343 -0.69 -4.73 11.33
CA GLN A 343 -0.08 -4.42 10.04
C GLN A 343 1.21 -3.61 10.19
N GLY A 344 1.88 -3.69 11.35
CA GLY A 344 3.03 -2.86 11.68
C GLY A 344 4.14 -2.85 10.62
N GLU A 345 4.46 -4.00 10.02
CA GLU A 345 5.50 -4.09 8.97
C GLU A 345 5.13 -3.30 7.70
N GLN A 346 3.85 -3.32 7.28
CA GLN A 346 3.36 -2.51 6.16
C GLN A 346 3.55 -1.02 6.44
N ALA A 347 3.25 -0.58 7.66
CA ALA A 347 3.31 0.83 8.05
C ALA A 347 4.76 1.31 8.26
N VAL A 348 5.61 0.51 8.91
CA VAL A 348 7.05 0.80 9.09
C VAL A 348 7.76 0.85 7.73
N ASN A 349 7.46 -0.08 6.81
CA ASN A 349 7.96 -0.03 5.44
C ASN A 349 7.50 1.23 4.68
N ALA A 350 6.20 1.56 4.72
CA ALA A 350 5.67 2.76 4.05
C ALA A 350 6.31 4.05 4.60
N ALA A 351 6.56 4.12 5.91
CA ALA A 351 7.25 5.23 6.54
C ALA A 351 8.71 5.32 6.05
N LEU A 352 9.50 4.25 6.20
CA LEU A 352 10.91 4.16 5.81
C LEU A 352 11.12 4.43 4.31
N LEU A 353 10.38 3.74 3.44
CA LEU A 353 10.47 3.90 1.97
C LEU A 353 10.32 5.37 1.58
N ALA A 354 9.29 6.03 2.10
CA ALA A 354 9.00 7.43 1.84
C ALA A 354 9.84 8.42 2.70
N MET A 355 10.87 7.95 3.42
CA MET A 355 11.94 8.78 3.99
C MET A 355 13.23 8.67 3.16
N VAL A 356 13.56 7.44 2.72
CA VAL A 356 14.75 7.13 1.90
C VAL A 356 14.56 7.58 0.44
N HIS A 357 13.36 7.37 -0.11
CA HIS A 357 12.95 7.83 -1.44
C HIS A 357 11.90 8.96 -1.30
N PRO A 358 12.32 10.22 -1.14
CA PRO A 358 11.40 11.34 -0.94
C PRO A 358 10.71 11.80 -2.23
N HIS A 359 11.12 11.31 -3.39
CA HIS A 359 10.44 11.54 -4.66
C HIS A 359 9.35 10.47 -4.85
N LYS A 360 8.16 10.90 -5.25
CA LYS A 360 7.03 10.02 -5.53
C LYS A 360 6.80 9.94 -7.04
N THR A 361 6.92 8.74 -7.61
CA THR A 361 6.48 8.49 -8.98
C THR A 361 4.98 8.79 -9.08
N LYS A 362 4.57 9.56 -10.10
CA LYS A 362 3.17 9.95 -10.29
C LYS A 362 2.39 8.84 -10.97
N VAL A 363 1.22 8.50 -10.46
CA VAL A 363 0.29 7.52 -11.03
C VAL A 363 -1.04 8.22 -11.27
N VAL A 364 -1.46 8.32 -12.54
CA VAL A 364 -2.74 8.88 -12.94
C VAL A 364 -3.66 7.74 -13.34
N PHE A 365 -4.77 7.56 -12.64
CA PHE A 365 -5.86 6.69 -13.08
C PHE A 365 -6.67 7.44 -14.14
N VAL A 366 -6.82 6.84 -15.31
CA VAL A 366 -7.48 7.47 -16.46
C VAL A 366 -8.63 6.60 -16.93
N SER A 367 -9.82 7.19 -17.00
CA SER A 367 -11.05 6.53 -17.41
C SER A 367 -11.97 7.46 -18.19
N THR A 368 -12.92 6.87 -18.91
CA THR A 368 -14.09 7.54 -19.50
C THR A 368 -15.27 7.62 -18.54
N PHE A 369 -15.22 6.95 -17.39
CA PHE A 369 -16.27 7.00 -16.38
C PHE A 369 -16.25 8.32 -15.59
N PRO A 370 -17.38 9.00 -15.39
CA PRO A 370 -17.44 10.23 -14.59
C PRO A 370 -17.46 9.95 -13.08
N GLY A 371 -16.80 10.81 -12.28
CA GLY A 371 -16.77 10.73 -10.82
C GLY A 371 -15.58 9.98 -10.20
N ASP A 372 -15.53 9.98 -8.87
CA ASP A 372 -14.40 9.48 -8.07
C ASP A 372 -14.33 7.94 -8.03
N LEU A 373 -13.35 7.37 -8.75
CA LEU A 373 -13.01 5.95 -8.79
C LEU A 373 -12.49 5.39 -7.44
N THR A 374 -12.41 6.21 -6.39
CA THR A 374 -12.05 5.81 -5.02
C THR A 374 -13.17 6.03 -4.00
N ASN A 375 -14.38 6.38 -4.45
CA ASN A 375 -15.57 6.34 -3.62
C ASN A 375 -16.00 4.87 -3.38
N PRO A 376 -16.02 4.36 -2.12
CA PRO A 376 -16.45 2.98 -1.84
C PRO A 376 -17.94 2.71 -2.03
N GLN A 377 -18.75 3.76 -2.24
CA GLN A 377 -20.18 3.65 -2.55
C GLN A 377 -20.47 3.66 -4.07
N ALA A 378 -19.45 3.89 -4.91
CA ALA A 378 -19.59 3.70 -6.35
C ALA A 378 -19.56 2.19 -6.67
N GLY A 379 -20.46 1.72 -7.54
CA GLY A 379 -20.56 0.31 -7.96
C GLY A 379 -19.36 -0.23 -8.74
N LEU A 380 -18.33 0.59 -8.95
CA LEU A 380 -16.99 0.18 -9.31
C LEU A 380 -16.00 1.08 -8.56
N SER A 381 -15.25 0.53 -7.62
CA SER A 381 -14.28 1.28 -6.81
C SER A 381 -12.89 0.65 -6.85
N PHE A 382 -11.87 1.49 -6.70
CA PHE A 382 -10.45 1.14 -6.63
C PHE A 382 -9.79 1.74 -5.37
N ALA A 383 -10.59 2.02 -4.33
CA ALA A 383 -10.16 2.72 -3.13
C ALA A 383 -9.05 1.98 -2.38
N ARG A 384 -9.08 0.64 -2.37
CA ARG A 384 -8.00 -0.18 -1.80
C ARG A 384 -6.68 0.07 -2.54
N ILE A 385 -6.68 0.01 -3.86
CA ILE A 385 -5.44 0.14 -4.65
C ILE A 385 -4.90 1.56 -4.65
N ALA A 386 -5.77 2.57 -4.65
CA ALA A 386 -5.35 3.95 -4.38
C ALA A 386 -4.77 4.12 -2.96
N SER A 387 -5.15 3.28 -2.00
CA SER A 387 -4.56 3.24 -0.65
C SER A 387 -3.21 2.50 -0.64
N ASP A 388 -3.07 1.39 -1.37
CA ASP A 388 -1.83 0.62 -1.52
C ASP A 388 -0.76 1.40 -2.32
N LEU A 389 -1.15 2.18 -3.35
CA LEU A 389 -0.28 3.12 -4.06
C LEU A 389 0.31 4.19 -3.12
N ARG A 390 -0.53 4.83 -2.30
CA ARG A 390 -0.09 5.84 -1.32
C ARG A 390 0.87 5.25 -0.27
N ARG A 391 0.64 4.02 0.19
CA ARG A 391 1.59 3.24 1.03
C ARG A 391 2.89 2.90 0.27
N GLY A 392 2.77 2.57 -1.00
CA GLY A 392 3.88 2.22 -1.89
C GLY A 392 4.77 3.39 -2.31
N ASN A 393 4.53 4.59 -1.77
CA ASN A 393 5.21 5.86 -2.07
C ASN A 393 4.90 6.49 -3.45
N PHE A 394 3.78 6.12 -4.07
CA PHE A 394 3.30 6.78 -5.28
C PHE A 394 2.47 8.04 -4.97
N ALA A 395 2.42 8.97 -5.92
CA ALA A 395 1.51 10.11 -5.92
C ALA A 395 0.32 9.80 -6.84
N PHE A 396 -0.84 9.49 -6.23
CA PHE A 396 -2.06 9.09 -6.93
C PHE A 396 -2.90 10.29 -7.37
N TYR A 397 -3.36 10.27 -8.61
CA TYR A 397 -4.27 11.23 -9.24
C TYR A 397 -5.34 10.48 -10.04
N GLN A 398 -6.46 11.14 -10.34
CA GLN A 398 -7.46 10.69 -11.32
C GLN A 398 -7.61 11.75 -12.41
N TRP A 399 -8.03 11.34 -13.61
CA TRP A 399 -8.36 12.24 -14.71
C TRP A 399 -9.32 11.59 -15.72
N SER A 400 -10.25 12.36 -16.24
CA SER A 400 -11.11 12.02 -17.39
C SER A 400 -10.95 13.09 -18.46
N PRO A 401 -10.82 12.75 -19.77
CA PRO A 401 -10.80 13.73 -20.85
C PRO A 401 -12.13 14.48 -21.05
N GLY A 402 -13.21 14.01 -20.40
CA GLY A 402 -14.57 14.53 -20.59
C GLY A 402 -15.11 15.41 -19.46
N GLU A 403 -14.48 15.43 -18.28
CA GLU A 403 -14.97 16.19 -17.13
C GLU A 403 -14.32 17.58 -17.03
N PRO A 404 -15.09 18.67 -16.92
CA PRO A 404 -14.55 20.00 -16.65
C PRO A 404 -13.81 20.05 -15.31
N SER A 405 -12.71 20.80 -15.22
CA SER A 405 -11.95 20.88 -13.97
C SER A 405 -12.74 21.62 -12.90
N GLN A 406 -12.82 21.06 -11.67
CA GLN A 406 -13.56 21.68 -10.56
C GLN A 406 -13.05 23.09 -10.19
N GLN A 407 -11.81 23.43 -10.54
CA GLN A 407 -11.21 24.75 -10.30
C GLN A 407 -11.42 25.74 -11.45
N ASN A 408 -11.75 25.26 -12.65
CA ASN A 408 -12.06 26.08 -13.82
C ASN A 408 -12.95 25.29 -14.80
N PRO A 409 -14.28 25.48 -14.77
CA PRO A 409 -15.21 24.80 -15.67
C PRO A 409 -15.01 25.13 -17.17
N ASN A 410 -14.34 26.25 -17.48
CA ASN A 410 -14.14 26.73 -18.85
C ASN A 410 -12.78 26.31 -19.45
N ALA A 411 -11.93 25.61 -18.69
CA ALA A 411 -10.67 25.08 -19.19
C ALA A 411 -10.85 23.67 -19.76
N SER A 412 -10.32 23.42 -20.96
CA SER A 412 -10.18 22.06 -21.49
C SER A 412 -9.38 21.20 -20.50
N PRO A 413 -9.89 20.01 -20.10
CA PRO A 413 -9.30 19.26 -19.00
C PRO A 413 -7.94 18.68 -19.38
N THR A 414 -6.86 19.31 -18.90
CA THR A 414 -5.50 18.82 -19.08
C THR A 414 -5.15 17.75 -18.02
N PRO A 415 -4.39 16.71 -18.39
CA PRO A 415 -4.00 15.67 -17.43
C PRO A 415 -3.05 16.23 -16.36
N PRO A 416 -3.18 15.82 -15.08
CA PRO A 416 -2.38 16.37 -13.96
C PRO A 416 -0.88 16.00 -14.02
N ALA A 417 -0.52 15.06 -14.89
CA ALA A 417 0.85 14.73 -15.26
C ALA A 417 0.87 13.90 -16.55
N ILE A 418 1.90 14.09 -17.38
CA ILE A 418 2.11 13.38 -18.64
C ILE A 418 3.61 13.15 -18.88
N GLY A 419 3.96 12.12 -19.66
CA GLY A 419 5.33 11.85 -20.10
C GLY A 419 6.25 11.21 -19.06
N LYS A 420 7.56 11.35 -19.27
CA LYS A 420 8.61 10.66 -18.50
C LYS A 420 8.49 10.83 -16.97
N GLY A 421 8.52 9.71 -16.26
CA GLY A 421 8.39 9.67 -14.79
C GLY A 421 6.94 9.66 -14.29
N VAL A 422 5.98 9.51 -15.20
CA VAL A 422 4.55 9.38 -14.92
C VAL A 422 4.06 8.02 -15.43
N ILE A 423 3.24 7.35 -14.62
CA ILE A 423 2.52 6.13 -14.98
C ILE A 423 1.05 6.49 -15.21
N TRP A 424 0.46 6.08 -16.33
CA TRP A 424 -0.99 6.12 -16.53
C TRP A 424 -1.58 4.72 -16.38
N VAL A 425 -2.62 4.59 -15.55
CA VAL A 425 -3.43 3.37 -15.43
C VAL A 425 -4.71 3.60 -16.20
N VAL A 426 -4.75 3.07 -17.42
CA VAL A 426 -5.83 3.22 -18.40
C VAL A 426 -6.88 2.13 -18.13
N ILE A 427 -8.06 2.55 -17.67
CA ILE A 427 -9.17 1.66 -17.30
C ILE A 427 -10.17 1.63 -18.46
N GLY A 428 -10.12 0.56 -19.25
CA GLY A 428 -10.89 0.38 -20.48
C GLY A 428 -12.31 -0.12 -20.23
N LEU A 429 -13.18 0.75 -19.71
CA LEU A 429 -14.62 0.49 -19.54
C LEU A 429 -15.39 0.93 -20.79
N PRO A 430 -16.40 0.17 -21.25
CA PRO A 430 -17.33 0.65 -22.24
C PRO A 430 -18.30 1.67 -21.60
N PRO A 431 -18.76 2.68 -22.34
CA PRO A 431 -19.75 3.62 -21.82
C PRO A 431 -21.12 2.97 -21.66
N MET A 432 -21.78 3.24 -20.53
CA MET A 432 -23.12 2.74 -20.24
C MET A 432 -24.14 3.88 -20.13
N GLY A 433 -25.40 3.59 -20.43
CA GLY A 433 -26.48 4.58 -20.44
C GLY A 433 -26.48 5.50 -21.68
N GLN A 434 -27.26 6.58 -21.63
CA GLN A 434 -27.57 7.44 -22.79
C GLN A 434 -26.40 8.29 -23.33
N GLN A 435 -25.20 8.24 -22.74
CA GLN A 435 -24.05 9.08 -23.12
C GLN A 435 -23.13 8.48 -24.19
N GLN A 436 -23.53 7.40 -24.86
CA GLN A 436 -22.73 6.62 -25.82
C GLN A 436 -21.98 7.47 -26.87
N PHE A 437 -22.64 8.46 -27.49
CA PHE A 437 -22.00 9.33 -28.50
C PHE A 437 -20.90 10.24 -27.90
N MET A 438 -21.18 10.87 -26.75
CA MET A 438 -20.18 11.70 -26.04
C MET A 438 -18.98 10.85 -25.60
N ALA A 439 -19.22 9.63 -25.16
CA ALA A 439 -18.16 8.72 -24.79
C ALA A 439 -17.29 8.29 -25.98
N ALA A 440 -17.86 8.05 -27.17
CA ALA A 440 -17.07 7.78 -28.37
C ALA A 440 -16.11 8.95 -28.71
N MET A 441 -16.53 10.21 -28.49
CA MET A 441 -15.67 11.38 -28.62
C MET A 441 -14.58 11.42 -27.53
N GLN A 442 -14.94 11.25 -26.25
CA GLN A 442 -14.00 11.22 -25.12
C GLN A 442 -12.96 10.08 -25.25
N LEU A 443 -13.36 8.95 -25.81
CA LEU A 443 -12.51 7.78 -26.02
C LEU A 443 -11.50 8.01 -27.14
N ASN A 444 -11.91 8.72 -28.20
CA ASN A 444 -11.00 9.20 -29.25
C ASN A 444 -10.03 10.29 -28.74
N MET A 445 -10.44 11.13 -27.78
CA MET A 445 -9.51 12.01 -27.05
C MET A 445 -8.51 11.18 -26.24
N LEU A 446 -9.00 10.24 -25.43
CA LEU A 446 -8.19 9.39 -24.57
C LEU A 446 -7.12 8.60 -25.33
N GLN A 447 -7.44 8.02 -26.49
CA GLN A 447 -6.44 7.33 -27.31
C GLN A 447 -5.34 8.28 -27.83
N ARG A 448 -5.66 9.53 -28.18
CA ARG A 448 -4.65 10.53 -28.57
C ARG A 448 -3.76 10.94 -27.40
N ASP A 449 -4.35 11.18 -26.23
CA ASP A 449 -3.61 11.61 -25.04
C ASP A 449 -2.74 10.49 -24.45
N VAL A 450 -3.20 9.23 -24.49
CA VAL A 450 -2.38 8.06 -24.14
C VAL A 450 -1.22 7.88 -25.13
N ALA A 451 -1.46 8.04 -26.45
CA ALA A 451 -0.40 7.98 -27.45
C ALA A 451 0.64 9.10 -27.27
N LYS A 452 0.20 10.32 -26.92
CA LYS A 452 1.08 11.44 -26.56
C LYS A 452 1.91 11.13 -25.31
N HIS A 453 1.27 10.66 -24.24
CA HIS A 453 1.94 10.27 -22.98
C HIS A 453 3.08 9.26 -23.21
N LEU A 454 2.81 8.21 -23.99
CA LEU A 454 3.81 7.19 -24.35
C LEU A 454 4.94 7.77 -25.21
N LYS A 455 4.63 8.66 -26.17
CA LYS A 455 5.62 9.34 -27.02
C LYS A 455 6.51 10.29 -26.23
N GLU A 456 6.01 10.88 -25.15
CA GLU A 456 6.76 11.71 -24.19
C GLU A 456 7.55 10.89 -23.15
N GLY A 457 7.69 9.57 -23.35
CA GLY A 457 8.46 8.67 -22.49
C GLY A 457 7.74 8.26 -21.20
N GLY A 458 6.42 8.43 -21.14
CA GLY A 458 5.59 7.96 -20.04
C GLY A 458 5.41 6.44 -20.06
N SER A 459 5.12 5.87 -18.89
CA SER A 459 4.82 4.43 -18.72
C SER A 459 3.30 4.21 -18.60
N ALA A 460 2.79 3.05 -19.01
CA ALA A 460 1.35 2.76 -18.95
C ALA A 460 1.01 1.35 -18.47
N LEU A 461 -0.09 1.23 -17.72
CA LEU A 461 -0.81 -0.02 -17.48
C LEU A 461 -2.18 0.09 -18.14
N PHE A 462 -2.53 -0.87 -18.99
CA PHE A 462 -3.86 -1.01 -19.55
C PHE A 462 -4.60 -2.14 -18.83
N LEU A 463 -5.78 -1.83 -18.29
CA LEU A 463 -6.72 -2.77 -17.70
C LEU A 463 -7.91 -2.86 -18.64
N LEU A 464 -7.97 -3.94 -19.44
CA LEU A 464 -8.94 -4.14 -20.50
C LEU A 464 -9.70 -5.45 -20.24
N GLY A 465 -10.98 -5.53 -20.58
CA GLY A 465 -11.76 -6.76 -20.49
C GLY A 465 -12.37 -7.15 -21.83
N SER A 466 -13.03 -8.31 -21.86
CA SER A 466 -13.85 -8.71 -23.00
C SER A 466 -15.07 -7.79 -23.18
N MET A 467 -15.62 -7.74 -24.39
CA MET A 467 -16.82 -6.98 -24.72
C MET A 467 -17.71 -7.80 -25.66
N PRO A 468 -19.04 -7.89 -25.40
CA PRO A 468 -19.99 -8.48 -26.34
C PRO A 468 -19.95 -7.76 -27.69
N GLU A 469 -20.18 -8.49 -28.78
CA GLU A 469 -20.12 -7.93 -30.13
C GLU A 469 -21.13 -6.79 -30.32
N GLN A 470 -22.32 -6.92 -29.74
CA GLN A 470 -23.37 -5.91 -29.77
C GLN A 470 -22.90 -4.57 -29.16
N ILE A 471 -22.11 -4.63 -28.07
CA ILE A 471 -21.53 -3.45 -27.43
C ILE A 471 -20.40 -2.88 -28.30
N MET A 472 -19.56 -3.74 -28.89
CA MET A 472 -18.50 -3.29 -29.81
C MET A 472 -19.06 -2.58 -31.06
N GLN A 473 -20.14 -3.10 -31.65
CA GLN A 473 -20.83 -2.48 -32.78
C GLN A 473 -21.36 -1.08 -32.39
N LEU A 474 -22.00 -0.95 -31.22
CA LEU A 474 -22.46 0.34 -30.67
C LEU A 474 -21.32 1.34 -30.39
N THR A 475 -20.09 0.88 -30.11
CA THR A 475 -18.91 1.74 -29.93
C THR A 475 -18.11 2.03 -31.21
N GLY A 476 -18.61 1.65 -32.39
CA GLY A 476 -17.93 1.90 -33.67
C GLY A 476 -16.98 0.81 -34.14
N GLY A 477 -17.12 -0.42 -33.65
CA GLY A 477 -16.50 -1.64 -34.21
C GLY A 477 -15.07 -1.99 -33.76
N GLU A 478 -14.30 -1.05 -33.20
CA GLU A 478 -12.96 -1.33 -32.65
C GLU A 478 -12.88 -1.07 -31.13
N LEU A 479 -12.15 -1.94 -30.42
CA LEU A 479 -11.69 -1.64 -29.07
C LEU A 479 -10.78 -0.39 -29.12
N PRO A 480 -10.95 0.61 -28.23
CA PRO A 480 -9.93 1.62 -27.99
C PRO A 480 -8.56 0.99 -27.74
N TYR A 481 -7.51 1.70 -28.16
CA TYR A 481 -6.10 1.31 -28.08
C TYR A 481 -5.71 0.05 -28.86
N LYS A 482 -6.63 -0.70 -29.51
CA LYS A 482 -6.29 -1.88 -30.34
C LYS A 482 -5.21 -1.54 -31.38
N SER A 483 -5.43 -0.46 -32.14
CA SER A 483 -4.50 0.05 -33.15
C SER A 483 -3.24 0.73 -32.57
N LEU A 484 -3.30 1.23 -31.33
CA LEU A 484 -2.15 1.79 -30.62
C LEU A 484 -1.22 0.69 -30.10
N LEU A 485 -1.77 -0.31 -29.42
CA LEU A 485 -1.02 -1.41 -28.80
C LEU A 485 -0.44 -2.38 -29.86
N ALA A 486 -1.06 -2.47 -31.04
CA ALA A 486 -0.46 -3.12 -32.19
C ALA A 486 0.89 -2.52 -32.60
N GLN A 487 1.10 -1.20 -32.45
CA GLN A 487 2.38 -0.54 -32.73
C GLN A 487 3.48 -0.92 -31.73
N TYR A 488 3.08 -1.41 -30.54
CA TYR A 488 3.97 -1.93 -29.51
C TYR A 488 4.11 -3.47 -29.56
N GLY A 489 3.60 -4.12 -30.62
CA GLY A 489 3.69 -5.56 -30.82
C GLY A 489 2.69 -6.39 -30.01
N VAL A 490 1.60 -5.79 -29.52
CA VAL A 490 0.57 -6.46 -28.70
C VAL A 490 -0.74 -6.61 -29.47
N ARG A 491 -1.33 -7.81 -29.43
CA ARG A 491 -2.67 -8.11 -29.94
C ARG A 491 -3.63 -8.38 -28.78
N ILE A 492 -4.84 -7.85 -28.89
CA ILE A 492 -5.95 -8.08 -27.96
C ILE A 492 -7.12 -8.66 -28.77
N ARG A 493 -7.87 -9.63 -28.20
CA ARG A 493 -9.09 -10.17 -28.83
C ARG A 493 -10.33 -9.96 -27.94
N PRO A 494 -10.93 -8.75 -27.90
CA PRO A 494 -12.01 -8.42 -26.96
C PRO A 494 -13.26 -9.29 -27.07
N LEU A 495 -13.53 -9.82 -28.27
CA LEU A 495 -14.65 -10.73 -28.53
C LEU A 495 -14.44 -12.13 -27.92
N TYR A 496 -13.26 -12.43 -27.37
CA TYR A 496 -12.96 -13.66 -26.67
C TYR A 496 -12.92 -13.41 -25.16
N THR A 497 -13.62 -14.25 -24.40
CA THR A 497 -13.58 -14.25 -22.92
C THR A 497 -12.91 -15.53 -22.44
N VAL A 498 -11.93 -15.44 -21.54
CA VAL A 498 -11.46 -16.64 -20.81
C VAL A 498 -12.49 -16.98 -19.75
N VAL A 499 -13.05 -18.17 -19.88
CA VAL A 499 -14.08 -18.71 -18.99
C VAL A 499 -13.51 -19.85 -18.18
N GLN A 500 -14.14 -20.12 -17.04
CA GLN A 500 -13.96 -21.35 -16.28
C GLN A 500 -15.30 -22.08 -16.20
N ARG A 501 -15.26 -23.38 -16.47
CA ARG A 501 -16.39 -24.29 -16.35
C ARG A 501 -16.50 -24.79 -14.89
N PHE A 502 -17.72 -24.83 -14.39
CA PHE A 502 -18.04 -25.32 -13.04
C PHE A 502 -19.18 -26.34 -13.10
N ALA A 503 -19.11 -27.35 -12.24
CA ALA A 503 -20.20 -28.29 -11.99
C ALA A 503 -21.11 -27.77 -10.88
N GLN A 504 -22.37 -27.51 -11.20
CA GLN A 504 -23.41 -27.12 -10.26
C GLN A 504 -24.38 -28.28 -10.03
N GLN A 505 -24.64 -28.62 -8.76
CA GLN A 505 -25.69 -29.58 -8.41
C GLN A 505 -27.05 -28.87 -8.43
N GLN A 506 -27.97 -29.33 -9.28
CA GLN A 506 -29.31 -28.77 -9.42
C GLN A 506 -30.34 -29.90 -9.53
N GLY A 507 -31.21 -30.04 -8.53
CA GLY A 507 -32.26 -31.07 -8.52
C GLY A 507 -31.77 -32.52 -8.48
N GLY A 508 -30.54 -32.77 -7.99
CA GLY A 508 -29.92 -34.11 -8.01
C GLY A 508 -29.15 -34.44 -9.30
N HIS A 509 -29.15 -33.54 -10.29
CA HIS A 509 -28.35 -33.68 -11.50
C HIS A 509 -27.18 -32.67 -11.51
N GLN A 510 -26.04 -33.13 -12.04
CA GLN A 510 -24.85 -32.31 -12.23
C GLN A 510 -24.95 -31.53 -13.55
N LYS A 511 -25.19 -30.23 -13.46
CA LYS A 511 -25.26 -29.31 -14.61
C LYS A 511 -23.97 -28.52 -14.71
N TYR A 512 -23.40 -28.38 -15.90
CA TYR A 512 -22.27 -27.48 -16.13
C TYR A 512 -22.74 -26.05 -16.39
N VAL A 513 -21.98 -25.09 -15.90
CA VAL A 513 -22.12 -23.66 -16.19
C VAL A 513 -20.74 -23.08 -16.52
N LEU A 514 -20.71 -22.03 -17.32
CA LEU A 514 -19.54 -21.17 -17.47
C LEU A 514 -19.65 -19.99 -16.52
N ALA A 515 -18.51 -19.43 -16.11
CA ALA A 515 -18.44 -18.08 -15.60
C ALA A 515 -17.27 -17.34 -16.26
N PRO A 516 -17.35 -16.00 -16.47
CA PRO A 516 -16.29 -15.21 -17.09
C PRO A 516 -15.18 -14.92 -16.07
N GLU A 517 -14.55 -15.96 -15.54
CA GLU A 517 -13.48 -15.86 -14.56
C GLU A 517 -12.41 -16.93 -14.73
N THR A 518 -11.25 -16.72 -14.10
CA THR A 518 -10.23 -17.75 -13.91
C THR A 518 -9.29 -17.36 -12.77
N VAL A 519 -8.72 -18.36 -12.07
CA VAL A 519 -7.76 -18.15 -10.98
C VAL A 519 -6.37 -18.65 -11.37
N VAL A 520 -5.42 -17.72 -11.48
CA VAL A 520 -4.02 -17.98 -11.83
C VAL A 520 -3.19 -18.17 -10.56
N THR A 521 -2.56 -19.33 -10.43
CA THR A 521 -1.62 -19.68 -9.34
C THR A 521 -0.20 -19.95 -9.84
N HIS A 522 0.00 -19.97 -11.15
CA HIS A 522 1.27 -20.24 -11.82
C HIS A 522 1.55 -19.14 -12.84
N TYR A 523 2.74 -18.54 -12.79
CA TYR A 523 3.06 -17.37 -13.62
C TYR A 523 4.30 -17.62 -14.49
N PRO A 524 4.32 -17.12 -15.74
CA PRO A 524 5.55 -16.99 -16.52
C PRO A 524 6.66 -16.26 -15.73
N PRO A 525 7.91 -16.78 -15.74
CA PRO A 525 8.99 -16.21 -14.96
C PRO A 525 9.42 -14.84 -15.51
N GLY A 526 9.45 -13.84 -14.63
CA GLY A 526 9.81 -12.47 -14.98
C GLY A 526 9.93 -11.58 -13.73
N PRO A 527 10.39 -10.32 -13.88
CA PRO A 527 10.60 -9.43 -12.75
C PRO A 527 9.31 -9.11 -11.99
N ILE A 528 8.19 -8.88 -12.69
CA ILE A 528 6.89 -8.55 -12.09
C ILE A 528 6.31 -9.74 -11.32
N THR A 529 6.47 -10.95 -11.87
CA THR A 529 5.66 -12.13 -11.56
C THR A 529 6.40 -13.24 -10.82
N GLY A 530 7.71 -13.38 -11.03
CA GLY A 530 8.54 -14.36 -10.32
C GLY A 530 8.40 -14.27 -8.80
N PRO A 531 8.40 -13.07 -8.18
CA PRO A 531 8.18 -12.94 -6.74
C PRO A 531 6.78 -13.35 -6.27
N LEU A 532 5.78 -13.51 -7.14
CA LEU A 532 4.43 -13.91 -6.75
C LEU A 532 4.34 -15.40 -6.38
N GLY A 533 5.28 -16.25 -6.83
CA GLY A 533 5.24 -17.69 -6.56
C GLY A 533 3.84 -18.29 -6.84
N SER A 534 3.21 -18.85 -5.82
CA SER A 534 1.84 -19.39 -5.83
C SER A 534 0.80 -18.50 -5.12
N LEU A 535 0.98 -17.17 -5.12
CA LEU A 535 -0.12 -16.25 -4.76
C LEU A 535 -1.24 -16.36 -5.80
N ALA A 536 -2.47 -16.67 -5.39
CA ALA A 536 -3.61 -16.73 -6.31
C ALA A 536 -4.02 -15.32 -6.78
N THR A 537 -4.14 -15.15 -8.11
CA THR A 537 -4.74 -13.98 -8.75
C THR A 537 -6.03 -14.39 -9.46
N ARG A 538 -7.17 -13.81 -9.11
CA ARG A 538 -8.44 -13.99 -9.81
C ARG A 538 -8.63 -12.92 -10.87
N LEU A 539 -9.00 -13.31 -12.08
CA LEU A 539 -9.53 -12.40 -13.10
C LEU A 539 -11.01 -12.73 -13.25
N MET A 540 -11.86 -11.72 -13.32
CA MET A 540 -13.31 -11.88 -13.45
C MET A 540 -13.93 -10.76 -14.28
N GLY A 541 -15.04 -11.06 -14.93
CA GLY A 541 -15.97 -10.10 -15.53
C GLY A 541 -17.32 -10.10 -14.82
N VAL A 542 -18.33 -9.65 -15.54
CA VAL A 542 -19.75 -9.75 -15.18
C VAL A 542 -20.53 -10.42 -16.31
N GLU A 543 -21.59 -11.12 -15.95
CA GLU A 543 -22.52 -11.80 -16.87
C GLU A 543 -23.92 -11.19 -16.70
N PRO A 544 -24.22 -10.05 -17.37
CA PRO A 544 -25.53 -9.40 -17.27
C PRO A 544 -26.71 -10.23 -17.81
N ALA A 545 -26.45 -11.23 -18.65
CA ALA A 545 -27.42 -12.22 -19.12
C ALA A 545 -26.68 -13.52 -19.47
N PRO A 546 -27.34 -14.70 -19.43
CA PRO A 546 -26.70 -16.00 -19.66
C PRO A 546 -25.88 -16.05 -20.96
N GLY A 547 -24.59 -16.34 -20.84
CA GLY A 547 -23.62 -16.38 -21.95
C GLY A 547 -23.21 -15.02 -22.53
N VAL A 548 -23.65 -13.90 -21.96
CA VAL A 548 -23.26 -12.54 -22.36
C VAL A 548 -22.19 -12.03 -21.42
N PHE A 549 -20.92 -12.24 -21.76
CA PHE A 549 -19.79 -11.87 -20.91
C PHE A 549 -19.28 -10.44 -21.18
N LEU A 550 -19.13 -9.65 -20.12
CA LEU A 550 -18.71 -8.25 -20.16
C LEU A 550 -17.56 -8.00 -19.17
N LEU A 551 -16.52 -7.30 -19.62
CA LEU A 551 -15.31 -6.99 -18.85
C LEU A 551 -14.53 -8.21 -18.33
N GLY A 552 -14.84 -9.40 -18.85
CA GLY A 552 -14.20 -10.66 -18.49
C GLY A 552 -12.72 -10.71 -18.84
N PRO A 553 -12.00 -11.74 -18.34
CA PRO A 553 -10.61 -11.93 -18.73
C PRO A 553 -10.57 -12.16 -20.25
N THR A 554 -9.56 -11.63 -20.93
CA THR A 554 -9.53 -11.63 -22.41
C THR A 554 -8.13 -11.86 -22.95
N VAL A 555 -8.04 -12.28 -24.21
CA VAL A 555 -6.78 -12.69 -24.84
C VAL A 555 -5.92 -11.47 -25.09
N VAL A 556 -4.72 -11.46 -24.49
CA VAL A 556 -3.69 -10.42 -24.67
C VAL A 556 -2.36 -11.12 -24.93
N GLU A 557 -1.90 -11.06 -26.18
CA GLU A 557 -0.79 -11.87 -26.71
C GLU A 557 0.21 -11.04 -27.54
N PRO A 558 1.47 -11.49 -27.70
CA PRO A 558 2.40 -10.86 -28.63
C PRO A 558 2.01 -11.10 -30.09
N ILE A 559 2.21 -10.10 -30.95
CA ILE A 559 2.07 -10.24 -32.40
C ILE A 559 3.20 -11.13 -32.93
N LYS A 560 2.85 -12.32 -33.44
CA LYS A 560 3.79 -13.20 -34.16
C LYS A 560 4.39 -12.43 -35.35
N ASN A 561 5.72 -12.55 -35.54
CA ASN A 561 6.49 -11.91 -36.61
C ASN A 561 6.37 -10.36 -36.67
N PHE A 562 6.22 -9.70 -35.51
CA PHE A 562 6.13 -8.24 -35.43
C PHE A 562 7.34 -7.49 -36.04
N SER A 563 7.05 -6.58 -36.98
CA SER A 563 8.02 -5.65 -37.58
C SER A 563 7.74 -4.22 -37.11
N SER A 564 8.63 -3.66 -36.30
CA SER A 564 8.49 -2.27 -35.84
C SER A 564 8.67 -1.26 -36.98
N ALA A 565 9.45 -1.60 -38.02
CA ALA A 565 9.54 -0.80 -39.23
C ALA A 565 8.18 -0.66 -39.93
N ASN A 566 7.43 -1.75 -40.11
CA ASN A 566 6.10 -1.69 -40.75
C ASN A 566 5.08 -0.95 -39.86
N ALA A 567 5.21 -1.05 -38.54
CA ALA A 567 4.39 -0.31 -37.59
C ALA A 567 4.70 1.20 -37.49
N ALA A 568 5.78 1.68 -38.13
CA ALA A 568 6.22 3.07 -38.09
C ALA A 568 5.49 3.99 -39.09
N ALA A 569 4.63 3.45 -39.96
CA ALA A 569 3.97 4.21 -41.00
C ALA A 569 2.99 5.25 -40.41
N THR A 570 3.28 6.54 -40.63
CA THR A 570 2.45 7.66 -40.16
C THR A 570 1.08 7.79 -40.85
N GLN A 571 0.84 7.03 -41.92
CA GLN A 571 -0.48 6.86 -42.56
C GLN A 571 -0.71 5.38 -42.88
N PRO A 572 -1.91 4.81 -42.59
CA PRO A 572 -2.25 3.45 -42.97
C PRO A 572 -2.05 3.21 -44.48
N GLY A 573 -1.48 2.05 -44.83
CA GLY A 573 -1.25 1.64 -46.22
C GLY A 573 -0.02 2.26 -46.92
N LYS A 574 0.67 3.25 -46.34
CA LYS A 574 1.92 3.77 -46.89
C LYS A 574 3.15 3.08 -46.29
N ARG A 575 4.23 2.99 -47.08
CA ARG A 575 5.55 2.58 -46.56
C ARG A 575 6.13 3.71 -45.70
N PRO A 576 6.80 3.42 -44.57
CA PRO A 576 7.52 4.43 -43.80
C PRO A 576 8.74 4.94 -44.57
N SER A 577 9.14 6.18 -44.30
CA SER A 577 10.43 6.71 -44.73
C SER A 577 11.60 5.97 -44.07
N ALA A 578 12.79 6.08 -44.66
CA ALA A 578 14.01 5.51 -44.08
C ALA A 578 14.32 6.05 -42.66
N ALA A 579 13.91 7.29 -42.36
CA ALA A 579 14.06 7.90 -41.04
C ALA A 579 13.09 7.28 -40.01
N GLU A 580 11.80 7.14 -40.35
CA GLU A 580 10.79 6.49 -39.50
C GLU A 580 11.16 5.02 -39.24
N ALA A 581 11.55 4.29 -40.29
CA ALA A 581 11.98 2.90 -40.17
C ALA A 581 13.21 2.75 -39.25
N LYS A 582 14.23 3.61 -39.41
CA LYS A 582 15.42 3.61 -38.54
C LYS A 582 15.07 3.93 -37.09
N ALA A 583 14.20 4.91 -36.84
CA ALA A 583 13.76 5.27 -35.50
C ALA A 583 12.96 4.14 -34.81
N ALA A 584 12.10 3.44 -35.56
CA ALA A 584 11.31 2.33 -35.03
C ALA A 584 12.11 1.03 -34.86
N LEU A 585 13.20 0.84 -35.62
CA LEU A 585 14.17 -0.23 -35.36
C LEU A 585 14.96 0.02 -34.06
N LEU A 586 15.37 1.28 -33.81
CA LEU A 586 16.03 1.67 -32.55
C LEU A 586 15.10 1.52 -31.34
N ASN A 587 13.82 1.87 -31.48
CA ASN A 587 12.80 1.74 -30.43
C ASN A 587 12.02 0.41 -30.44
N LYS A 588 12.61 -0.68 -30.99
CA LYS A 588 11.92 -1.98 -31.12
C LYS A 588 11.41 -2.49 -29.76
N PRO A 589 10.10 -2.78 -29.62
CA PRO A 589 9.53 -3.27 -28.36
C PRO A 589 9.95 -4.71 -28.06
N VAL A 590 10.32 -4.98 -26.82
CA VAL A 590 10.47 -6.34 -26.27
C VAL A 590 9.20 -6.70 -25.53
N VAL A 591 8.36 -7.53 -26.16
CA VAL A 591 7.10 -8.03 -25.60
C VAL A 591 7.33 -9.40 -24.94
N LYS A 592 6.82 -9.59 -23.72
CA LYS A 592 6.81 -10.89 -23.01
C LYS A 592 5.45 -11.16 -22.40
N VAL A 593 4.97 -12.39 -22.49
CA VAL A 593 3.78 -12.84 -21.74
C VAL A 593 4.15 -12.94 -20.25
N ILE A 594 3.33 -12.36 -19.39
CA ILE A 594 3.49 -12.37 -17.93
C ILE A 594 2.29 -13.00 -17.21
N LEU A 595 1.16 -13.20 -17.90
CA LEU A 595 -0.05 -13.78 -17.32
C LEU A 595 -0.72 -14.70 -18.34
N GLN A 596 -1.08 -15.90 -17.90
CA GLN A 596 -1.68 -16.96 -18.70
C GLN A 596 -2.78 -17.65 -17.89
N SER A 597 -3.75 -18.27 -18.56
CA SER A 597 -4.73 -19.14 -17.88
C SER A 597 -4.04 -20.40 -17.33
N PRO A 598 -4.62 -21.07 -16.33
CA PRO A 598 -4.30 -22.47 -16.04
C PRO A 598 -4.40 -23.34 -17.29
N VAL A 599 -3.67 -24.45 -17.31
CA VAL A 599 -3.84 -25.54 -18.26
C VAL A 599 -4.82 -26.54 -17.64
N SER A 600 -6.09 -26.48 -18.07
CA SER A 600 -7.17 -27.36 -17.61
C SER A 600 -8.21 -27.51 -18.72
N GLU A 601 -8.87 -28.66 -18.82
CA GLU A 601 -10.01 -28.86 -19.72
C GLU A 601 -11.22 -27.98 -19.36
N ASP A 602 -11.30 -27.49 -18.12
CA ASP A 602 -12.33 -26.57 -17.65
C ASP A 602 -12.03 -25.10 -17.95
N VAL A 603 -10.92 -24.74 -18.63
CA VAL A 603 -10.53 -23.34 -18.87
C VAL A 603 -10.11 -23.10 -20.32
N TRP A 604 -10.84 -22.25 -21.04
CA TRP A 604 -10.53 -21.85 -22.41
C TRP A 604 -10.97 -20.41 -22.68
N ALA A 605 -10.54 -19.84 -23.81
CA ALA A 605 -11.10 -18.59 -24.31
C ALA A 605 -12.25 -18.88 -25.29
N VAL A 606 -13.49 -18.64 -24.84
CA VAL A 606 -14.70 -18.82 -25.66
C VAL A 606 -14.77 -17.73 -26.73
N GLY A 607 -15.14 -18.11 -27.96
CA GLY A 607 -15.29 -17.20 -29.10
C GLY A 607 -16.55 -16.34 -29.08
N PRO A 608 -16.67 -15.35 -30.00
CA PRO A 608 -17.92 -14.61 -30.19
C PRO A 608 -19.08 -15.54 -30.52
N GLY A 609 -20.25 -15.30 -29.92
CA GLY A 609 -21.46 -16.12 -30.08
C GLY A 609 -21.52 -17.35 -29.17
N ASN A 610 -20.38 -17.93 -28.80
CA ASN A 610 -20.29 -19.22 -28.08
C ASN A 610 -20.49 -19.13 -26.55
N GLY A 611 -20.83 -17.96 -26.00
CA GLY A 611 -20.77 -17.73 -24.55
C GLY A 611 -21.69 -18.62 -23.69
N GLY A 612 -22.72 -19.23 -24.27
CA GLY A 612 -23.57 -20.21 -23.57
C GLY A 612 -23.08 -21.68 -23.65
N ASP A 613 -22.05 -21.97 -24.45
CA ASP A 613 -21.62 -23.33 -24.77
C ASP A 613 -20.66 -23.88 -23.71
N THR A 614 -21.14 -24.83 -22.89
CA THR A 614 -20.38 -25.45 -21.79
C THR A 614 -19.31 -26.46 -22.23
N GLN A 615 -18.96 -26.48 -23.52
CA GLN A 615 -17.97 -27.35 -24.13
C GLN A 615 -17.09 -26.55 -25.10
N PHE A 616 -15.77 -26.81 -25.06
CA PHE A 616 -14.80 -26.18 -25.95
C PHE A 616 -15.02 -26.54 -27.42
N LYS A 617 -15.18 -25.53 -28.29
CA LYS A 617 -15.33 -25.72 -29.75
C LYS A 617 -13.99 -25.52 -30.48
N ALA A 618 -13.38 -26.63 -30.91
CA ALA A 618 -12.11 -26.60 -31.63
C ALA A 618 -12.21 -25.81 -32.95
N GLY A 619 -11.42 -24.74 -33.09
CA GLY A 619 -11.36 -23.87 -34.27
C GLY A 619 -12.09 -22.54 -34.09
N GLU A 620 -13.10 -22.49 -33.21
CA GLU A 620 -13.81 -21.26 -32.84
C GLU A 620 -13.25 -20.69 -31.52
N ASP A 621 -12.98 -21.56 -30.55
CA ASP A 621 -12.43 -21.23 -29.24
C ASP A 621 -10.90 -21.36 -29.20
N ILE A 622 -10.27 -20.77 -28.16
CA ILE A 622 -8.82 -20.82 -27.94
C ILE A 622 -8.50 -21.69 -26.72
N ALA A 623 -7.83 -22.82 -26.96
CA ALA A 623 -7.37 -23.75 -25.93
C ALA A 623 -6.32 -23.11 -24.99
N PRO A 624 -6.20 -23.59 -23.74
CA PRO A 624 -5.21 -23.10 -22.79
C PRO A 624 -3.78 -23.59 -23.11
N PRO A 625 -2.72 -22.95 -22.56
CA PRO A 625 -2.76 -21.77 -21.68
C PRO A 625 -3.00 -20.48 -22.49
N VAL A 626 -4.10 -19.79 -22.19
CA VAL A 626 -4.50 -18.57 -22.91
C VAL A 626 -3.67 -17.38 -22.39
N PRO A 627 -2.94 -16.63 -23.24
CA PRO A 627 -2.26 -15.41 -22.81
C PRO A 627 -3.28 -14.33 -22.41
N MET A 628 -3.21 -13.85 -21.17
CA MET A 628 -4.09 -12.81 -20.60
C MET A 628 -3.32 -11.56 -20.16
N GLY A 629 -2.00 -11.50 -20.36
CA GLY A 629 -1.26 -10.30 -20.04
C GLY A 629 0.19 -10.30 -20.51
N VAL A 630 0.65 -9.13 -20.94
CA VAL A 630 1.99 -8.90 -21.48
C VAL A 630 2.67 -7.68 -20.86
N SER A 631 3.99 -7.77 -20.70
CA SER A 631 4.86 -6.61 -20.48
C SER A 631 5.57 -6.23 -21.77
N VAL A 632 5.63 -4.93 -22.07
CA VAL A 632 6.41 -4.36 -23.17
C VAL A 632 7.47 -3.42 -22.60
N ASN A 633 8.73 -3.63 -23.00
CA ASN A 633 9.82 -2.73 -22.68
C ASN A 633 10.41 -2.15 -23.98
N THR A 634 10.38 -0.82 -24.14
CA THR A 634 11.13 -0.09 -25.17
C THR A 634 12.36 0.58 -24.52
N PRO A 635 13.24 1.27 -25.28
CA PRO A 635 14.32 2.07 -24.70
C PRO A 635 13.83 3.31 -23.94
N THR A 636 12.62 3.80 -24.23
CA THR A 636 12.10 5.09 -23.74
C THR A 636 10.89 4.99 -22.81
N SER A 637 10.18 3.86 -22.82
CA SER A 637 8.92 3.65 -22.09
C SER A 637 8.70 2.18 -21.72
N ARG A 638 7.86 1.96 -20.70
CA ARG A 638 7.37 0.63 -20.32
C ARG A 638 5.86 0.59 -20.35
N LEU A 639 5.32 -0.52 -20.83
CA LEU A 639 3.89 -0.76 -20.90
C LEU A 639 3.57 -2.14 -20.31
N VAL A 640 2.42 -2.26 -19.64
CA VAL A 640 1.82 -3.56 -19.31
C VAL A 640 0.36 -3.53 -19.77
N VAL A 641 -0.13 -4.66 -20.27
CA VAL A 641 -1.52 -4.83 -20.67
C VAL A 641 -2.03 -6.10 -19.99
N PHE A 642 -3.09 -6.00 -19.21
CA PHE A 642 -3.83 -7.14 -18.67
C PHE A 642 -5.23 -7.21 -19.30
N GLY A 643 -5.58 -8.38 -19.80
CA GLY A 643 -6.93 -8.77 -20.18
C GLY A 643 -7.69 -9.24 -18.94
N GLY A 644 -8.09 -8.29 -18.09
CA GLY A 644 -8.87 -8.48 -16.88
C GLY A 644 -9.27 -7.12 -16.29
N GLY A 645 -10.21 -6.41 -16.93
CA GLY A 645 -10.53 -5.01 -16.62
C GLY A 645 -10.90 -4.74 -15.15
N LEU A 646 -11.54 -5.71 -14.50
CA LEU A 646 -11.97 -5.62 -13.10
C LEU A 646 -10.95 -6.16 -12.08
N MET A 647 -9.81 -6.71 -12.51
CA MET A 647 -8.90 -7.49 -11.63
C MET A 647 -8.28 -6.72 -10.44
N VAL A 648 -8.49 -5.41 -10.35
CA VAL A 648 -8.05 -4.54 -9.25
C VAL A 648 -9.16 -3.64 -8.69
N SER A 649 -10.42 -3.93 -9.01
CA SER A 649 -11.56 -3.35 -8.29
C SER A 649 -11.62 -3.85 -6.85
N ASP A 650 -12.28 -3.11 -5.97
CA ASP A 650 -12.44 -3.46 -4.57
C ASP A 650 -13.22 -4.79 -4.39
N ASP A 651 -14.18 -5.07 -5.26
CA ASP A 651 -14.93 -6.35 -5.29
C ASP A 651 -14.03 -7.57 -5.58
N SER A 652 -13.07 -7.43 -6.51
CA SER A 652 -12.11 -8.50 -6.83
C SER A 652 -11.22 -8.90 -5.64
N PHE A 653 -11.15 -8.07 -4.60
CA PHE A 653 -10.36 -8.35 -3.39
C PHE A 653 -11.15 -8.93 -2.22
N SER A 654 -12.48 -8.86 -2.21
CA SER A 654 -13.32 -9.27 -1.07
C SER A 654 -14.30 -10.38 -1.43
N TYR A 655 -14.06 -11.58 -0.92
CA TYR A 655 -15.05 -12.64 -0.94
C TYR A 655 -15.81 -12.65 0.39
N ARG A 656 -17.14 -12.79 0.37
CA ARG A 656 -17.94 -12.87 1.60
C ARG A 656 -18.10 -14.34 2.00
N LEU A 657 -17.41 -14.75 3.06
CA LEU A 657 -17.59 -16.07 3.67
C LEU A 657 -18.63 -15.98 4.78
N ALA A 658 -19.58 -16.91 4.80
CA ALA A 658 -20.40 -17.14 5.97
C ALA A 658 -19.51 -17.71 7.10
N ASP A 659 -19.57 -17.13 8.28
CA ASP A 659 -18.96 -17.69 9.48
C ASP A 659 -19.81 -18.82 10.09
N VAL A 660 -19.38 -19.32 11.25
CA VAL A 660 -20.06 -20.42 11.99
C VAL A 660 -21.49 -20.05 12.42
N TYR A 661 -21.84 -18.76 12.42
CA TYR A 661 -23.17 -18.24 12.75
C TYR A 661 -23.94 -17.75 11.50
N GLY A 662 -23.41 -17.98 10.30
CA GLY A 662 -23.99 -17.56 9.03
C GLY A 662 -23.75 -16.09 8.66
N GLN A 663 -22.96 -15.32 9.42
CA GLN A 663 -22.72 -13.92 9.09
C GLN A 663 -21.68 -13.80 7.96
N LEU A 664 -21.99 -12.97 6.96
CA LEU A 664 -21.18 -12.80 5.75
C LEU A 664 -19.98 -11.86 5.98
N THR A 665 -18.89 -12.43 6.48
CA THR A 665 -17.61 -11.75 6.74
C THR A 665 -16.80 -11.54 5.44
N PRO A 666 -16.33 -10.32 5.13
CA PRO A 666 -15.45 -10.07 3.98
C PRO A 666 -14.01 -10.54 4.24
N VAL A 667 -13.55 -11.54 3.49
CA VAL A 667 -12.22 -12.16 3.61
C VAL A 667 -11.41 -11.97 2.32
N GLU A 668 -10.09 -11.78 2.47
CA GLU A 668 -9.16 -11.54 1.37
C GLU A 668 -8.66 -12.86 0.76
N GLN A 669 -9.38 -13.36 -0.24
CA GLN A 669 -9.11 -14.65 -0.88
C GLN A 669 -8.03 -14.59 -1.97
N TYR A 670 -7.86 -13.45 -2.66
CA TYR A 670 -6.98 -13.31 -3.83
C TYR A 670 -5.89 -12.24 -3.62
N PRO A 671 -4.90 -12.48 -2.75
CA PRO A 671 -3.84 -11.50 -2.46
C PRO A 671 -2.91 -11.26 -3.67
N GLY A 672 -2.87 -12.19 -4.65
CA GLY A 672 -2.06 -12.08 -5.85
C GLY A 672 -2.40 -10.85 -6.69
N ASN A 673 -3.69 -10.53 -6.85
CA ASN A 673 -4.18 -9.34 -7.56
C ASN A 673 -3.46 -8.05 -7.13
N ALA A 674 -3.39 -7.81 -5.82
CA ALA A 674 -2.80 -6.59 -5.26
C ALA A 674 -1.27 -6.59 -5.38
N GLN A 675 -0.62 -7.77 -5.26
CA GLN A 675 0.83 -7.86 -5.41
C GLN A 675 1.25 -7.72 -6.89
N LEU A 676 0.51 -8.33 -7.83
CA LEU A 676 0.73 -8.23 -9.27
C LEU A 676 0.60 -6.78 -9.74
N PHE A 677 -0.40 -6.05 -9.27
CA PHE A 677 -0.55 -4.62 -9.54
C PHE A 677 0.63 -3.81 -8.97
N MET A 678 0.97 -3.95 -7.69
CA MET A 678 2.03 -3.16 -7.08
C MET A 678 3.41 -3.48 -7.68
N ASN A 679 3.70 -4.75 -7.98
CA ASN A 679 4.90 -5.17 -8.71
C ASN A 679 4.95 -4.55 -10.11
N THR A 680 3.81 -4.47 -10.80
CA THR A 680 3.68 -3.79 -12.09
C THR A 680 3.99 -2.30 -11.96
N MET A 681 3.46 -1.61 -10.93
CA MET A 681 3.73 -0.19 -10.69
C MET A 681 5.23 0.09 -10.47
N TYR A 682 5.91 -0.69 -9.63
CA TYR A 682 7.36 -0.53 -9.44
C TYR A 682 8.16 -0.84 -10.71
N TRP A 683 7.74 -1.83 -11.51
CA TRP A 683 8.39 -2.12 -12.79
C TRP A 683 8.22 -0.98 -13.81
N LEU A 684 7.02 -0.42 -13.92
CA LEU A 684 6.71 0.74 -14.77
C LEU A 684 7.40 2.03 -14.29
N ALA A 685 7.66 2.15 -12.98
CA ALA A 685 8.42 3.24 -12.36
C ALA A 685 9.94 3.14 -12.57
N HIS A 686 10.43 2.02 -13.09
CA HIS A 686 11.85 1.63 -13.10
C HIS A 686 12.46 1.38 -11.71
N GLU A 687 11.63 1.23 -10.68
CA GLU A 687 11.99 0.98 -9.28
C GLU A 687 12.01 -0.53 -8.94
N ALA A 688 12.65 -1.33 -9.80
CA ALA A 688 12.56 -2.80 -9.74
C ALA A 688 13.00 -3.42 -8.39
N GLN A 689 13.83 -2.73 -7.62
CA GLN A 689 14.27 -3.13 -6.28
C GLN A 689 13.15 -3.21 -5.21
N PHE A 690 11.96 -2.65 -5.47
CA PHE A 690 10.81 -2.70 -4.55
C PHE A 690 9.73 -3.72 -4.94
N ILE A 691 9.95 -4.46 -6.04
CA ILE A 691 9.09 -5.57 -6.45
C ILE A 691 9.29 -6.73 -5.46
N GLY A 692 8.19 -7.28 -4.95
CA GLY A 692 8.21 -8.37 -3.97
C GLY A 692 6.91 -8.49 -3.19
N VAL A 693 6.67 -9.65 -2.61
CA VAL A 693 5.47 -9.90 -1.77
C VAL A 693 5.51 -9.04 -0.53
N SER A 694 4.39 -8.35 -0.26
CA SER A 694 4.20 -7.56 0.96
C SER A 694 3.63 -8.40 2.13
N PRO A 695 3.84 -7.97 3.40
CA PRO A 695 3.45 -8.72 4.61
C PRO A 695 1.96 -9.06 4.77
N ARG A 696 1.10 -8.54 3.91
CA ARG A 696 -0.35 -8.79 3.94
C ARG A 696 -0.73 -10.01 3.09
N ALA A 697 0.01 -10.24 2.00
CA ALA A 697 -0.24 -11.37 1.09
C ALA A 697 0.30 -12.71 1.63
N THR A 698 1.23 -12.65 2.58
CA THR A 698 1.76 -13.79 3.36
C THR A 698 0.85 -14.25 4.50
N VAL A 699 0.13 -13.31 5.12
CA VAL A 699 -0.75 -13.56 6.29
C VAL A 699 -2.17 -13.99 5.90
N ALA A 700 -2.57 -13.79 4.63
CA ALA A 700 -3.84 -14.33 4.11
C ALA A 700 -3.87 -15.87 4.27
N LEU A 701 -4.83 -16.36 5.06
CA LEU A 701 -4.90 -17.74 5.54
C LEU A 701 -4.87 -18.76 4.40
N ARG A 702 -4.01 -19.78 4.52
CA ARG A 702 -3.84 -20.86 3.54
C ARG A 702 -3.88 -22.22 4.23
N ILE A 703 -5.09 -22.77 4.32
CA ILE A 703 -5.26 -24.19 4.07
C ILE A 703 -5.63 -24.25 2.59
N ALA A 704 -4.80 -24.88 1.75
CA ALA A 704 -5.19 -25.13 0.37
C ALA A 704 -6.36 -26.12 0.35
N ALA A 705 -7.15 -26.15 -0.72
CA ALA A 705 -8.13 -27.22 -0.92
C ALA A 705 -7.38 -28.54 -1.11
N MET A 706 -7.20 -29.28 -0.01
CA MET A 706 -6.61 -30.62 -0.01
C MET A 706 -7.52 -31.55 -0.79
N SER A 707 -6.93 -32.45 -1.58
CA SER A 707 -7.67 -33.62 -2.04
C SER A 707 -8.14 -34.46 -0.85
N SER A 708 -9.22 -35.22 -1.02
CA SER A 708 -9.73 -36.15 0.00
C SER A 708 -8.66 -37.15 0.46
N THR A 709 -7.75 -37.52 -0.45
CA THR A 709 -6.55 -38.31 -0.16
C THR A 709 -5.59 -37.59 0.79
N GLU A 710 -5.18 -36.35 0.46
CA GLU A 710 -4.27 -35.55 1.31
C GLU A 710 -4.87 -35.26 2.68
N GLU A 711 -6.15 -34.91 2.77
CA GLU A 711 -6.82 -34.68 4.05
C GLU A 711 -6.82 -35.96 4.91
N THR A 712 -7.14 -37.10 4.30
CA THR A 712 -7.09 -38.41 4.95
C THR A 712 -5.67 -38.75 5.42
N THR A 713 -4.66 -38.51 4.59
CA THR A 713 -3.24 -38.72 4.95
C THR A 713 -2.80 -37.81 6.08
N VAL A 714 -3.15 -36.52 6.08
CA VAL A 714 -2.80 -35.57 7.15
C VAL A 714 -3.50 -35.93 8.47
N ARG A 715 -4.78 -36.34 8.43
CA ARG A 715 -5.50 -36.90 9.59
C ARG A 715 -4.79 -38.16 10.13
N LEU A 716 -4.41 -39.10 9.25
CA LEU A 716 -3.76 -40.35 9.64
C LEU A 716 -2.37 -40.12 10.26
N ILE A 717 -1.55 -39.24 9.66
CA ILE A 717 -0.22 -38.88 10.16
C ILE A 717 -0.33 -38.15 11.51
N SER A 718 -1.29 -37.23 11.66
CA SER A 718 -1.50 -36.50 12.92
C SER A 718 -1.94 -37.42 14.06
N PHE A 719 -2.68 -38.48 13.75
CA PHE A 719 -3.18 -39.45 14.74
C PHE A 719 -2.15 -40.54 15.09
N LEU A 720 -1.50 -41.15 14.08
CA LEU A 720 -0.57 -42.28 14.26
C LEU A 720 0.89 -41.85 14.46
N GLY A 721 1.31 -40.71 13.91
CA GLY A 721 2.69 -40.22 13.95
C GLY A 721 3.31 -40.18 15.35
N PRO A 722 2.63 -39.63 16.39
CA PRO A 722 3.13 -39.64 17.75
C PRO A 722 3.33 -41.05 18.32
N ALA A 723 2.41 -41.97 18.05
CA ALA A 723 2.50 -43.35 18.50
C ALA A 723 3.66 -44.11 17.81
N VAL A 724 3.83 -43.91 16.50
CA VAL A 724 4.95 -44.48 15.73
C VAL A 724 6.29 -43.94 16.24
N LEU A 725 6.39 -42.65 16.56
CA LEU A 725 7.61 -42.07 17.15
C LEU A 725 7.95 -42.67 18.51
N VAL A 726 6.97 -42.90 19.39
CA VAL A 726 7.18 -43.57 20.69
C VAL A 726 7.64 -45.02 20.50
N VAL A 727 7.04 -45.76 19.56
CA VAL A 727 7.44 -47.15 19.25
C VAL A 727 8.86 -47.20 18.66
N LEU A 728 9.20 -46.30 17.73
CA LEU A 728 10.54 -46.22 17.14
C LEU A 728 11.60 -45.82 18.19
N ALA A 729 11.29 -44.91 19.11
CA ALA A 729 12.17 -44.58 20.22
C ALA A 729 12.38 -45.79 21.16
N GLY A 730 11.32 -46.53 21.49
CA GLY A 730 11.41 -47.78 22.26
C GLY A 730 12.25 -48.85 21.57
N ILE A 731 12.09 -49.04 20.26
CA ILE A 731 12.90 -49.96 19.45
C ILE A 731 14.36 -49.51 19.40
N ALA A 732 14.64 -48.22 19.22
CA ALA A 732 16.00 -47.69 19.23
C ALA A 732 16.70 -47.94 20.58
N VAL A 733 16.02 -47.65 21.70
CA VAL A 733 16.52 -47.94 23.05
C VAL A 733 16.75 -49.44 23.26
N PHE A 734 15.85 -50.31 22.79
CA PHE A 734 16.01 -51.76 22.84
C PHE A 734 17.20 -52.27 22.02
N LEU A 735 17.39 -51.76 20.80
CA LEU A 735 18.51 -52.15 19.93
C LEU A 735 19.87 -51.67 20.46
N VAL A 736 19.93 -50.47 21.05
CA VAL A 736 21.14 -49.98 21.75
C VAL A 736 21.42 -50.85 22.99
N ARG A 737 20.41 -51.18 23.79
CA ARG A 737 20.50 -52.14 24.91
C ARG A 737 20.82 -53.59 24.52
N ARG A 738 20.91 -53.91 23.22
CA ARG A 738 21.24 -55.25 22.70
C ARG A 738 22.61 -55.29 22.00
N ARG A 739 23.36 -54.18 22.03
CA ARG A 739 24.74 -54.05 21.56
C ARG A 739 25.73 -53.72 22.70
N VAL A 740 25.25 -53.74 23.95
CA VAL A 740 25.97 -53.58 25.21
C VAL A 740 25.52 -54.69 26.15
#